data_AF-A0A9Q0RS58-F1
#
_entry.id   AF-A0A9Q0RS58-F1
#
_cell.length_a   1.000
_cell.length_b   1.000
_cell.length_c   1.000
_cell.angle_alpha   90.00
_cell.angle_beta   90.00
_cell.angle_gamma   90.00
#
_symmetry.space_group_name_H-M   'P 1'
#
loop_
_entity.id
_entity.type
_entity.pdbx_description
1 polymer ?
#
loop_
_entity_poly.entity_id
_entity_poly.type
_entity_poly.pdbx_seq_one_letter_code
_entity_poly.pdbx_strand_id
1 'polypeptide(L)'
;MWSKRALVLRNSVAFLLPLVAIVCLNSGAKLSVKAHDNDLSTDGVPCIDNGKFYRNPLAVGVRDCARYYWCPRNKVLQFRCSAGLWFDIDRQICDFKFKIDNCEKSHDASTPKPLLSTEEPICPTGQLACATRKCINRDLFCDGQKDCDDWSDESYCDPENDPNSPPRCDANNCTLPDCFCSVDGTLIPGNLKVEETPQMVILTFDDAVNNENWEIYERIFTSNRTNPNGCPISTTFFLSHEYTNYRHVQKLWNDGHEIAIHSITHRSPELWWTFNATMEDWFDEFAGMANIINRFAGIPLDELRGTRVPFLRVGWNTQFIMMKEFGFLYDSSMVAPRSDPPLWPFTLDYRIPHKCHGSRQRCPSRSFNGMWEMIMNPFDIEGHICAMVDSCPTHLSDEEVYAMLKDNFNRHYRTNRAPFGLYFHTIWFKEKRNFNILTRFLDELLQNKDIYVVTNYQAIEWMRTPTPISQLANFDPWKCKKDIDPNLIACNHPKSCKLNSRQLKGERYLHTCFECPDVYPWNRLAMQELSSKCWLDAECSQECGRPLSLSDRIFHPIYPGEVRMVMVIHSGTMYDFFKSQFLLRNEELPLESQEFINNEIVQDNNYKKTIDVLVTQGKLYIEDYRDRITPQIQTFLPGLETPDNGQNNFNSLSRHFFHEGIDWNLILTYFVFGAELAYHANLQRLATVHDVAQWLAEYTTQHLLPWITDNGGWNGLVSFFPTQEKTHQQKPNLPNFYGVGAAALGVLSLGLFLSRS
;
A
#
# COMPACT_ATOMS: atom_id res chain seq x y z
N MET A 1 32.76 -44.35 27.27
CA MET A 1 32.47 -45.20 28.45
C MET A 1 32.10 -44.30 29.61
N TRP A 2 30.98 -44.58 30.27
CA TRP A 2 30.48 -43.87 31.45
C TRP A 2 31.49 -43.87 32.62
N SER A 3 31.49 -42.80 33.42
CA SER A 3 31.43 -42.81 34.91
C SER A 3 31.81 -41.41 35.45
N LYS A 4 30.84 -40.60 35.92
CA LYS A 4 30.40 -40.36 37.31
C LYS A 4 31.28 -39.41 38.16
N ARG A 5 30.61 -38.32 38.57
CA ARG A 5 30.46 -37.75 39.94
C ARG A 5 31.71 -37.30 40.72
N ALA A 6 31.71 -36.02 41.14
CA ALA A 6 31.54 -35.52 42.53
C ALA A 6 32.00 -34.04 42.57
N LEU A 7 31.16 -33.05 42.88
CA LEU A 7 30.67 -32.60 44.20
C LEU A 7 31.69 -31.69 44.95
N VAL A 8 31.20 -30.52 45.43
CA VAL A 8 31.45 -29.88 46.74
C VAL A 8 32.04 -28.42 46.76
N LEU A 9 31.26 -27.53 47.41
CA LEU A 9 31.56 -26.24 48.14
C LEU A 9 32.13 -25.05 47.34
N ARG A 10 31.53 -23.85 47.24
CA ARG A 10 30.70 -22.95 48.08
C ARG A 10 31.42 -22.31 49.29
N ASN A 11 31.36 -20.97 49.30
CA ASN A 11 31.53 -19.97 50.39
C ASN A 11 32.80 -19.10 50.30
N SER A 12 32.84 -17.78 50.56
CA SER A 12 31.82 -16.75 50.85
C SER A 12 32.50 -15.39 51.06
N VAL A 13 31.96 -14.32 50.46
CA VAL A 13 31.47 -13.06 51.09
C VAL A 13 32.43 -12.12 51.87
N ALA A 14 32.43 -10.82 51.50
CA ALA A 14 32.25 -9.60 52.34
C ALA A 14 32.94 -8.38 51.69
N PHE A 15 32.23 -7.39 51.14
CA PHE A 15 31.58 -6.20 51.73
C PHE A 15 32.52 -5.02 52.14
N LEU A 16 32.30 -3.87 51.46
CA LEU A 16 32.39 -2.44 51.89
C LEU A 16 33.67 -1.60 51.71
N LEU A 17 33.68 -0.74 50.66
CA LEU A 17 33.60 0.76 50.63
C LEU A 17 34.10 1.59 51.86
N PRO A 18 34.42 2.92 51.79
CA PRO A 18 34.43 3.90 50.66
C PRO A 18 35.62 4.94 50.69
N LEU A 19 35.78 5.79 49.65
CA LEU A 19 35.81 7.28 49.70
C LEU A 19 36.46 7.91 48.45
N VAL A 20 35.67 8.76 47.83
CA VAL A 20 35.98 9.69 46.73
C VAL A 20 36.62 10.96 47.30
N ALA A 21 37.77 11.38 46.76
CA ALA A 21 38.21 12.78 46.68
C ALA A 21 39.43 12.84 45.73
N ILE A 22 39.35 13.31 44.48
CA ILE A 22 39.16 14.69 43.97
C ILE A 22 40.49 15.22 43.37
N VAL A 23 40.42 15.52 42.06
CA VAL A 23 41.29 16.32 41.15
C VAL A 23 42.50 15.65 40.45
N CYS A 24 42.34 15.41 39.15
CA CYS A 24 43.16 15.89 38.00
C CYS A 24 42.86 15.00 36.77
N LEU A 25 41.93 15.40 35.90
CA LEU A 25 42.19 16.00 34.57
C LEU A 25 43.09 15.16 33.64
N ASN A 26 42.51 14.78 32.50
CA ASN A 26 43.08 14.18 31.28
C ASN A 26 43.57 12.73 31.32
N SER A 27 42.71 11.80 30.92
CA SER A 27 43.07 10.72 29.98
C SER A 27 41.82 10.05 29.43
N GLY A 28 41.52 10.26 28.15
CA GLY A 28 40.57 9.45 27.40
C GLY A 28 41.14 8.05 27.22
N ALA A 29 40.56 7.06 27.91
CA ALA A 29 40.83 5.66 27.66
C ALA A 29 39.84 5.14 26.61
N LYS A 30 40.32 5.03 25.36
CA LYS A 30 39.67 4.30 24.27
C LYS A 30 39.61 2.81 24.62
N LEU A 31 38.45 2.19 24.44
CA LEU A 31 38.33 0.73 24.41
C LEU A 31 39.07 0.22 23.15
N SER A 32 40.19 -0.46 23.36
CA SER A 32 41.02 -1.06 22.32
C SER A 32 40.41 -2.38 21.87
N VAL A 33 39.72 -2.39 20.73
CA VAL A 33 39.48 -3.62 19.97
C VAL A 33 40.82 -4.02 19.35
N LYS A 34 41.36 -5.19 19.75
CA LYS A 34 42.56 -5.76 19.11
C LYS A 34 42.22 -6.15 17.68
N ALA A 35 42.69 -5.35 16.72
CA ALA A 35 42.84 -5.77 15.34
C ALA A 35 43.81 -6.95 15.30
N HIS A 36 43.38 -8.06 14.71
CA HIS A 36 44.30 -9.11 14.32
C HIS A 36 44.99 -8.62 13.04
N ASP A 37 46.19 -8.07 13.18
CA ASP A 37 47.09 -7.79 12.05
C ASP A 37 47.46 -9.13 11.41
N ASN A 38 46.76 -9.47 10.33
CA ASN A 38 47.31 -10.26 9.25
C ASN A 38 47.21 -9.39 8.02
N ASP A 39 48.34 -8.79 7.68
CA ASP A 39 48.59 -8.07 6.44
C ASP A 39 48.42 -9.04 5.26
N LEU A 40 47.21 -9.18 4.76
CA LEU A 40 46.95 -9.66 3.41
C LEU A 40 46.69 -8.43 2.56
N SER A 41 47.64 -8.13 1.68
CA SER A 41 47.55 -7.09 0.66
C SER A 41 46.15 -7.08 0.01
N THR A 42 45.39 -6.01 0.24
CA THR A 42 44.17 -5.68 -0.54
C THR A 42 44.52 -5.13 -1.93
N ASP A 43 45.75 -5.36 -2.40
CA ASP A 43 46.24 -4.91 -3.70
C ASP A 43 45.46 -5.61 -4.81
N GLY A 44 44.71 -4.81 -5.56
CA GLY A 44 43.97 -5.27 -6.74
C GLY A 44 42.48 -5.53 -6.54
N VAL A 45 41.89 -5.32 -5.35
CA VAL A 45 40.41 -5.35 -5.21
C VAL A 45 39.86 -3.96 -5.56
N PRO A 46 38.98 -3.83 -6.58
CA PRO A 46 38.39 -2.55 -6.93
C PRO A 46 37.50 -2.05 -5.79
N CYS A 47 37.57 -0.75 -5.50
CA CYS A 47 36.67 -0.07 -4.58
C CYS A 47 35.30 0.10 -5.25
N ILE A 48 34.24 -0.41 -4.61
CA ILE A 48 32.86 -0.16 -5.02
C ILE A 48 32.22 0.72 -3.96
N ASP A 49 31.99 1.99 -4.31
CA ASP A 49 31.39 2.99 -3.43
C ASP A 49 29.88 3.08 -3.68
N ASN A 50 29.16 2.02 -3.29
CA ASN A 50 27.69 1.98 -3.31
C ASN A 50 27.10 1.93 -1.88
N GLY A 51 27.91 2.26 -0.87
CA GLY A 51 27.52 2.24 0.54
C GLY A 51 27.24 0.85 1.11
N LYS A 52 27.48 -0.23 0.36
CA LYS A 52 27.19 -1.62 0.77
C LYS A 52 28.46 -2.47 0.82
N PHE A 53 28.34 -3.63 1.46
CA PHE A 53 29.35 -4.67 1.37
C PHE A 53 29.25 -5.42 0.04
N TYR A 54 30.40 -5.76 -0.52
CA TYR A 54 30.51 -6.42 -1.82
C TYR A 54 31.55 -7.56 -1.77
N ARG A 55 31.52 -8.48 -2.73
CA ARG A 55 32.57 -9.47 -2.98
C ARG A 55 33.49 -8.99 -4.09
N ASN A 56 34.72 -9.50 -4.13
CA ASN A 56 35.70 -9.07 -5.13
C ASN A 56 35.17 -9.34 -6.56
N PRO A 57 34.95 -8.30 -7.39
CA PRO A 57 34.46 -8.46 -8.77
C PRO A 57 35.42 -9.19 -9.70
N LEU A 58 36.71 -9.19 -9.37
CA LEU A 58 37.76 -9.80 -10.18
C LEU A 58 37.99 -11.28 -9.81
N ALA A 59 37.26 -11.82 -8.83
CA ALA A 59 37.37 -13.21 -8.43
C ALA A 59 36.51 -14.10 -9.34
N VAL A 60 37.14 -14.77 -10.32
CA VAL A 60 36.45 -15.70 -11.24
C VAL A 60 36.22 -17.05 -10.55
N GLY A 61 34.96 -17.48 -10.42
CA GLY A 61 34.59 -18.80 -9.89
C GLY A 61 34.68 -18.93 -8.36
N VAL A 62 33.92 -18.11 -7.63
CA VAL A 62 33.96 -18.00 -6.16
C VAL A 62 33.56 -19.31 -5.47
N ARG A 63 34.54 -20.09 -4.99
CA ARG A 63 34.32 -21.28 -4.15
C ARG A 63 34.09 -20.95 -2.67
N ASP A 64 34.44 -19.74 -2.25
CA ASP A 64 34.43 -19.29 -0.85
C ASP A 64 33.67 -17.95 -0.73
N CYS A 65 32.35 -18.04 -0.57
CA CYS A 65 31.43 -16.91 -0.46
C CYS A 65 31.44 -16.24 0.93
N ALA A 66 32.32 -16.67 1.84
CA ALA A 66 32.40 -16.13 3.19
C ALA A 66 33.15 -14.80 3.27
N ARG A 67 33.94 -14.43 2.24
CA ARG A 67 34.70 -13.18 2.20
C ARG A 67 33.93 -12.07 1.51
N TYR A 68 33.96 -10.87 2.11
CA TYR A 68 33.31 -9.67 1.62
C TYR A 68 34.12 -8.43 1.99
N TYR A 69 33.80 -7.29 1.38
CA TYR A 69 34.57 -6.05 1.41
C TYR A 69 33.63 -4.86 1.59
N TRP A 70 34.14 -3.74 2.09
CA TRP A 70 33.44 -2.46 2.19
C TRP A 70 34.42 -1.35 1.82
N CYS A 71 33.97 -0.33 1.10
CA CYS A 71 34.86 0.75 0.64
C CYS A 71 34.45 2.15 1.14
N PRO A 72 34.64 2.47 2.44
CA PRO A 72 34.46 3.84 2.90
C PRO A 72 35.61 4.74 2.40
N ARG A 73 35.26 5.86 1.75
CA ARG A 73 36.21 6.92 1.34
C ARG A 73 37.39 6.40 0.50
N ASN A 74 37.11 5.56 -0.50
CA ASN A 74 38.10 4.93 -1.38
C ASN A 74 39.12 4.01 -0.68
N LYS A 75 38.84 3.54 0.54
CA LYS A 75 39.68 2.55 1.24
C LYS A 75 38.94 1.23 1.37
N VAL A 76 39.46 0.18 0.73
CA VAL A 76 38.88 -1.17 0.80
C VAL A 76 39.21 -1.80 2.15
N LEU A 77 38.17 -2.26 2.85
CA LEU A 77 38.24 -3.03 4.09
C LEU A 77 37.72 -4.44 3.82
N GLN A 78 38.48 -5.46 4.23
CA GLN A 78 38.10 -6.86 4.07
C GLN A 78 37.47 -7.42 5.35
N PHE A 79 36.43 -8.24 5.17
CA PHE A 79 35.73 -8.95 6.22
C PHE A 79 35.51 -10.42 5.82
N ARG A 80 35.19 -11.26 6.82
CA ARG A 80 34.88 -12.67 6.62
C ARG A 80 33.80 -13.14 7.60
N CYS A 81 32.82 -13.90 7.11
CA CYS A 81 31.81 -14.55 7.95
C CYS A 81 32.42 -15.64 8.84
N SER A 82 31.76 -15.92 9.99
CA SER A 82 32.11 -17.04 10.87
C SER A 82 32.10 -18.38 10.14
N ALA A 83 32.84 -19.37 10.67
CA ALA A 83 33.00 -20.67 10.02
C ALA A 83 31.65 -21.35 9.73
N GLY A 84 31.45 -21.76 8.46
CA GLY A 84 30.21 -22.41 8.01
C GLY A 84 29.13 -21.47 7.46
N LEU A 85 29.32 -20.15 7.57
CA LEU A 85 28.41 -19.14 7.02
C LEU A 85 28.98 -18.53 5.73
N TRP A 86 28.08 -18.19 4.83
CA TRP A 86 28.37 -17.45 3.60
C TRP A 86 27.78 -16.06 3.70
N PHE A 87 28.44 -15.07 3.10
CA PHE A 87 27.91 -13.72 3.04
C PHE A 87 26.84 -13.68 1.94
N ASP A 88 25.70 -13.07 2.17
CA ASP A 88 24.64 -12.85 1.20
C ASP A 88 24.74 -11.39 0.69
N ILE A 89 25.04 -11.19 -0.60
CA ILE A 89 25.19 -9.83 -1.17
C ILE A 89 23.87 -9.08 -1.18
N ASP A 90 22.76 -9.77 -1.39
CA ASP A 90 21.46 -9.13 -1.45
C ASP A 90 20.98 -8.75 -0.05
N ARG A 91 21.13 -9.63 0.93
CA ARG A 91 20.63 -9.39 2.29
C ARG A 91 21.62 -8.68 3.21
N GLN A 92 22.88 -8.56 2.79
CA GLN A 92 23.98 -7.92 3.53
C GLN A 92 24.25 -8.56 4.89
N ILE A 93 24.05 -9.86 5.00
CA ILE A 93 24.23 -10.66 6.24
C ILE A 93 25.04 -11.92 5.96
N CYS A 94 25.58 -12.53 7.01
CA CYS A 94 26.13 -13.89 6.95
C CYS A 94 25.04 -14.91 7.29
N ASP A 95 24.69 -15.79 6.35
CA ASP A 95 23.69 -16.85 6.55
C ASP A 95 24.26 -18.23 6.18
N PHE A 96 23.53 -19.30 6.45
CA PHE A 96 23.95 -20.65 6.15
C PHE A 96 24.06 -20.89 4.64
N LYS A 97 25.10 -21.64 4.25
CA LYS A 97 25.45 -21.96 2.86
C LYS A 97 24.27 -22.42 1.98
N PHE A 98 23.30 -23.15 2.51
CA PHE A 98 22.17 -23.68 1.74
C PHE A 98 21.07 -22.65 1.44
N LYS A 99 21.07 -21.49 2.12
CA LYS A 99 20.11 -20.40 1.88
C LYS A 99 20.61 -19.35 0.89
N ILE A 100 21.87 -19.44 0.48
CA ILE A 100 22.53 -18.43 -0.36
C ILE A 100 22.66 -18.98 -1.77
N ASP A 101 21.88 -18.43 -2.69
CA ASP A 101 21.90 -18.70 -4.13
C ASP A 101 22.69 -17.64 -4.92
N ASN A 102 22.93 -16.47 -4.34
CA ASN A 102 23.60 -15.33 -4.99
C ASN A 102 25.14 -15.32 -4.89
N CYS A 103 25.81 -16.44 -4.65
CA CYS A 103 27.27 -16.45 -4.42
C CYS A 103 28.08 -15.94 -5.64
N GLU A 104 27.55 -16.10 -6.84
CA GLU A 104 28.18 -15.66 -8.09
C GLU A 104 28.10 -14.14 -8.30
N LYS A 105 27.18 -13.47 -7.61
CA LYS A 105 27.08 -12.00 -7.60
C LYS A 105 28.33 -11.44 -6.91
N SER A 106 28.91 -10.38 -7.45
CA SER A 106 30.06 -9.69 -6.82
C SER A 106 29.66 -8.42 -6.09
N HIS A 107 28.68 -7.70 -6.60
CA HIS A 107 28.11 -6.53 -5.94
C HIS A 107 26.67 -6.36 -6.41
N ASP A 108 25.88 -5.62 -5.65
CA ASP A 108 24.64 -5.08 -6.19
C ASP A 108 25.03 -4.15 -7.35
N ALA A 109 24.49 -4.39 -8.55
CA ALA A 109 24.72 -3.50 -9.67
C ALA A 109 24.32 -2.10 -9.21
N SER A 110 25.29 -1.20 -9.03
CA SER A 110 24.99 0.17 -8.68
C SER A 110 24.29 0.75 -9.89
N THR A 111 22.97 0.93 -9.80
CA THR A 111 22.25 1.68 -10.82
C THR A 111 22.89 3.08 -10.91
N PRO A 112 23.15 3.59 -12.12
CA PRO A 112 23.84 4.86 -12.30
C PRO A 112 23.08 6.02 -11.66
N LYS A 113 23.78 6.94 -10.97
CA LYS A 113 23.14 8.11 -10.36
C LYS A 113 22.72 9.12 -11.43
N PRO A 114 21.49 9.64 -11.40
CA PRO A 114 21.05 10.66 -12.35
C PRO A 114 21.77 11.99 -12.12
N LEU A 115 21.92 12.78 -13.19
CA LEU A 115 22.67 14.03 -13.19
C LEU A 115 21.75 15.21 -12.85
N LEU A 116 21.17 15.16 -11.65
CA LEU A 116 20.15 16.12 -11.20
C LEU A 116 20.70 17.51 -10.82
N SER A 117 21.98 17.60 -10.42
CA SER A 117 22.62 18.84 -10.00
C SER A 117 23.98 18.95 -10.68
N THR A 118 24.08 19.86 -11.65
CA THR A 118 25.26 20.12 -12.49
C THR A 118 25.52 21.63 -12.50
N GLU A 119 26.80 22.04 -12.65
CA GLU A 119 27.19 23.46 -12.64
C GLU A 119 26.51 24.27 -13.76
N GLU A 120 26.21 23.60 -14.89
CA GLU A 120 25.39 24.13 -15.98
C GLU A 120 24.24 23.14 -16.28
N PRO A 121 23.00 23.61 -16.45
CA PRO A 121 21.85 22.74 -16.68
C PRO A 121 21.99 22.00 -18.01
N ILE A 122 22.10 20.67 -17.94
CA ILE A 122 22.20 19.78 -19.11
C ILE A 122 20.90 19.78 -19.94
N CYS A 123 19.76 19.86 -19.25
CA CYS A 123 18.43 19.70 -19.85
C CYS A 123 17.62 21.01 -19.81
N PRO A 124 16.65 21.18 -20.73
CA PRO A 124 15.69 22.28 -20.70
C PRO A 124 14.85 22.31 -19.41
N THR A 125 14.23 23.46 -19.12
CA THR A 125 13.32 23.61 -17.98
C THR A 125 12.20 22.56 -18.03
N GLY A 126 11.95 21.88 -16.91
CA GLY A 126 10.97 20.78 -16.82
C GLY A 126 11.51 19.39 -17.14
N GLN A 127 12.75 19.28 -17.63
CA GLN A 127 13.43 18.01 -17.88
C GLN A 127 14.63 17.81 -16.96
N LEU A 128 14.95 16.54 -16.69
CA LEU A 128 16.06 16.11 -15.85
C LEU A 128 16.93 15.09 -16.61
N ALA A 129 18.22 15.05 -16.31
CA ALA A 129 19.19 14.23 -17.01
C ALA A 129 19.36 12.85 -16.37
N CYS A 130 19.16 11.79 -17.17
CA CYS A 130 19.63 10.44 -16.87
C CYS A 130 21.16 10.43 -16.69
N ALA A 131 21.73 9.36 -16.13
CA ALA A 131 23.19 9.24 -16.02
C ALA A 131 23.88 9.16 -17.40
N THR A 132 23.18 8.68 -18.43
CA THR A 132 23.59 8.74 -19.85
C THR A 132 23.54 10.13 -20.47
N ARG A 133 23.10 11.16 -19.73
CA ARG A 133 22.83 12.55 -20.20
C ARG A 133 21.63 12.69 -21.14
N LYS A 134 20.82 11.64 -21.31
CA LYS A 134 19.50 11.73 -21.97
C LYS A 134 18.56 12.57 -21.09
N CYS A 135 17.86 13.52 -21.68
CA CYS A 135 16.86 14.33 -20.97
C CYS A 135 15.49 13.68 -21.08
N ILE A 136 14.83 13.51 -19.94
CA ILE A 136 13.43 13.05 -19.84
C ILE A 136 12.64 14.01 -18.95
N ASN A 137 11.32 13.98 -19.01
CA ASN A 137 10.47 14.86 -18.19
C ASN A 137 10.68 14.58 -16.70
N ARG A 138 10.64 15.63 -15.89
CA ARG A 138 10.83 15.55 -14.44
C ARG A 138 9.84 14.62 -13.75
N ASP A 139 8.61 14.53 -14.24
CA ASP A 139 7.56 13.70 -13.63
C ASP A 139 7.79 12.20 -13.82
N LEU A 140 8.59 11.81 -14.82
CA LEU A 140 8.98 10.42 -15.11
C LEU A 140 10.13 9.92 -14.22
N PHE A 141 10.72 10.79 -13.40
CA PHE A 141 11.67 10.32 -12.39
C PHE A 141 10.89 9.77 -11.20
N CYS A 142 11.32 8.63 -10.68
CA CYS A 142 10.79 8.03 -9.46
C CYS A 142 9.30 7.73 -9.54
N ASP A 143 8.85 7.22 -10.68
CA ASP A 143 7.46 6.83 -10.96
C ASP A 143 7.26 5.29 -10.99
N GLY A 144 8.34 4.53 -10.84
CA GLY A 144 8.35 3.07 -10.86
C GLY A 144 8.52 2.44 -12.24
N GLN A 145 8.67 3.25 -13.30
CA GLN A 145 8.87 2.80 -14.67
C GLN A 145 10.29 3.11 -15.16
N LYS A 146 10.74 2.39 -16.18
CA LYS A 146 12.06 2.60 -16.78
C LYS A 146 11.93 3.50 -18.00
N ASP A 147 12.27 4.78 -17.86
CA ASP A 147 12.31 5.78 -18.92
C ASP A 147 13.74 6.11 -19.39
N CYS A 148 14.70 6.05 -18.46
CA CYS A 148 16.12 6.08 -18.77
C CYS A 148 16.60 4.70 -19.24
N ASP A 149 17.41 4.67 -20.31
CA ASP A 149 17.93 3.42 -20.88
C ASP A 149 18.75 2.59 -19.86
N ASP A 150 19.28 3.25 -18.84
CA ASP A 150 20.15 2.73 -17.78
C ASP A 150 19.50 2.62 -16.39
N TRP A 151 18.17 2.81 -16.25
CA TRP A 151 17.46 2.77 -14.96
C TRP A 151 17.87 3.88 -13.95
N SER A 152 18.55 4.93 -14.42
CA SER A 152 19.05 5.99 -13.53
C SER A 152 17.96 6.90 -12.95
N ASP A 153 16.83 7.02 -13.63
CA ASP A 153 15.59 7.64 -13.15
C ASP A 153 15.05 7.03 -11.85
N GLU A 154 15.09 5.70 -11.73
CA GLU A 154 14.48 4.96 -10.60
C GLU A 154 15.48 4.56 -9.50
N SER A 155 16.71 5.06 -9.60
CA SER A 155 17.84 4.57 -8.82
C SER A 155 18.01 5.27 -7.45
N TYR A 156 17.65 6.55 -7.35
CA TYR A 156 17.83 7.40 -6.16
C TYR A 156 16.49 8.04 -5.74
N CYS A 157 15.49 7.20 -5.49
CA CYS A 157 14.12 7.62 -5.18
C CYS A 157 13.76 7.52 -3.70
N ASP A 158 14.73 7.81 -2.84
CA ASP A 158 14.49 7.95 -1.40
C ASP A 158 14.03 9.38 -1.05
N PRO A 159 13.48 9.60 0.16
CA PRO A 159 12.94 10.91 0.55
C PRO A 159 13.96 12.06 0.53
N GLU A 160 15.28 11.78 0.52
CA GLU A 160 16.31 12.81 0.43
C GLU A 160 16.70 13.13 -1.01
N ASN A 161 16.63 12.15 -1.92
CA ASN A 161 17.19 12.25 -3.28
C ASN A 161 16.14 12.28 -4.41
N ASP A 162 14.88 11.94 -4.15
CA ASP A 162 13.82 12.04 -5.17
C ASP A 162 13.70 13.51 -5.64
N PRO A 163 13.87 13.81 -6.94
CA PRO A 163 13.76 15.17 -7.45
C PRO A 163 12.41 15.81 -7.13
N ASN A 164 11.34 15.03 -7.08
CA ASN A 164 9.96 15.41 -6.83
C ASN A 164 9.53 15.18 -5.37
N SER A 165 10.50 15.01 -4.47
CA SER A 165 10.22 14.90 -3.05
C SER A 165 9.49 16.13 -2.50
N PRO A 166 8.49 15.96 -1.61
CA PRO A 166 7.86 17.08 -0.94
C PRO A 166 8.90 17.88 -0.13
N PRO A 167 8.61 19.16 0.13
CA PRO A 167 9.42 19.96 1.04
C PRO A 167 9.40 19.37 2.45
N ARG A 168 10.33 19.84 3.29
CA ARG A 168 10.25 19.57 4.73
C ARG A 168 9.03 20.24 5.32
N CYS A 169 8.56 19.72 6.46
CA CYS A 169 7.40 20.22 7.18
C CYS A 169 7.38 21.75 7.29
N ASP A 170 6.27 22.36 6.84
CA ASP A 170 5.92 23.74 7.09
C ASP A 170 4.69 23.79 8.01
N ALA A 171 4.93 24.10 9.28
CA ALA A 171 3.89 24.10 10.32
C ALA A 171 2.80 25.17 10.09
N ASN A 172 3.02 26.17 9.24
CA ASN A 172 1.99 27.16 8.93
C ASN A 172 0.97 26.65 7.90
N ASN A 173 1.42 25.77 6.99
CA ASN A 173 0.61 25.21 5.92
C ASN A 173 0.07 23.80 6.26
N CYS A 174 0.65 23.14 7.26
CA CYS A 174 0.18 21.87 7.78
C CYS A 174 -0.56 22.06 9.11
N THR A 175 -1.90 22.12 9.03
CA THR A 175 -2.74 22.40 10.21
C THR A 175 -3.72 21.26 10.49
N LEU A 176 -3.91 20.97 11.78
CA LEU A 176 -4.92 20.04 12.27
C LEU A 176 -6.34 20.51 11.88
N PRO A 177 -7.30 19.59 11.65
CA PRO A 177 -7.24 18.14 11.88
C PRO A 177 -6.71 17.31 10.71
N ASP A 178 -6.42 17.93 9.57
CA ASP A 178 -6.19 17.20 8.32
C ASP A 178 -4.70 16.97 8.02
N CYS A 179 -3.82 17.81 8.56
CA CYS A 179 -2.38 17.68 8.43
C CYS A 179 -1.68 17.85 9.78
N PHE A 180 -0.73 16.97 10.07
CA PHE A 180 0.17 17.14 11.21
C PHE A 180 1.59 16.75 10.85
N CYS A 181 2.52 17.68 11.01
CA CYS A 181 3.94 17.43 10.86
C CYS A 181 4.75 18.26 11.85
N SER A 182 5.98 17.83 12.10
CA SER A 182 7.02 18.64 12.72
C SER A 182 8.35 18.36 12.05
N VAL A 183 9.33 19.26 12.21
CA VAL A 183 10.62 19.17 11.51
C VAL A 183 11.36 17.87 11.82
N ASP A 184 11.24 17.37 13.06
CA ASP A 184 11.92 16.17 13.55
C ASP A 184 10.96 15.09 14.06
N GLY A 185 9.64 15.31 13.97
CA GLY A 185 8.61 14.35 14.39
C GLY A 185 8.36 14.32 15.89
N THR A 186 8.96 15.20 16.70
CA THR A 186 8.94 15.09 18.18
C THR A 186 7.93 16.00 18.87
N LEU A 187 7.36 16.98 18.17
CA LEU A 187 6.45 17.96 18.77
C LEU A 187 5.12 17.34 19.17
N ILE A 188 4.59 17.79 20.30
CA ILE A 188 3.29 17.36 20.82
C ILE A 188 2.18 18.07 20.02
N PRO A 189 1.17 17.34 19.51
CA PRO A 189 0.01 17.93 18.84
C PRO A 189 -0.70 18.98 19.68
N GLY A 190 -1.14 20.06 19.04
CA GLY A 190 -1.80 21.19 19.71
C GLY A 190 -0.88 22.00 20.63
N ASN A 191 0.43 21.73 20.64
CA ASN A 191 1.41 22.35 21.52
C ASN A 191 1.02 22.26 23.02
N LEU A 192 0.40 21.14 23.39
CA LEU A 192 0.07 20.83 24.77
C LEU A 192 1.34 20.61 25.59
N LYS A 193 1.28 20.92 26.89
CA LYS A 193 2.36 20.58 27.81
C LYS A 193 2.36 19.08 28.08
N VAL A 194 3.55 18.53 28.34
CA VAL A 194 3.74 17.09 28.62
C VAL A 194 2.80 16.61 29.73
N GLU A 195 2.66 17.37 30.81
CA GLU A 195 1.79 17.06 31.95
C GLU A 195 0.28 17.11 31.65
N GLU A 196 -0.12 17.77 30.55
CA GLU A 196 -1.51 17.87 30.10
C GLU A 196 -1.85 16.84 29.01
N THR A 197 -0.84 16.21 28.40
CA THR A 197 -0.97 15.22 27.33
C THR A 197 -1.19 13.82 27.91
N PRO A 198 -2.23 13.06 27.51
CA PRO A 198 -2.37 11.67 27.93
C PRO A 198 -1.24 10.81 27.37
N GLN A 199 -0.82 9.81 28.13
CA GLN A 199 0.03 8.75 27.58
C GLN A 199 -0.86 7.71 26.91
N MET A 200 -0.82 7.68 25.58
CA MET A 200 -1.45 6.61 24.80
C MET A 200 -0.56 5.38 24.78
N VAL A 201 -1.15 4.21 24.99
CA VAL A 201 -0.51 2.90 24.83
C VAL A 201 -1.26 2.17 23.72
N ILE A 202 -0.55 1.82 22.67
CA ILE A 202 -1.11 1.18 21.48
C ILE A 202 -0.68 -0.29 21.52
N LEU A 203 -1.64 -1.17 21.79
CA LEU A 203 -1.42 -2.62 21.74
C LEU A 203 -1.93 -3.15 20.40
N THR A 204 -1.09 -3.87 19.65
CA THR A 204 -1.49 -4.48 18.38
C THR A 204 -1.13 -5.96 18.31
N PHE A 205 -1.95 -6.70 17.56
CA PHE A 205 -1.72 -8.10 17.23
C PHE A 205 -1.75 -8.26 15.71
N ASP A 206 -0.69 -8.87 15.19
CA ASP A 206 -0.54 -9.14 13.77
C ASP A 206 -0.88 -10.62 13.50
N ASP A 207 -1.21 -10.92 12.24
CA ASP A 207 -1.59 -12.23 11.69
C ASP A 207 -3.02 -12.71 12.01
N ALA A 208 -3.27 -13.97 11.63
CA ALA A 208 -4.56 -14.62 11.69
C ALA A 208 -5.11 -14.75 13.12
N VAL A 209 -6.39 -14.42 13.29
CA VAL A 209 -7.16 -14.69 14.52
C VAL A 209 -7.90 -16.00 14.36
N ASN A 210 -7.66 -16.97 15.24
CA ASN A 210 -8.24 -18.30 15.15
C ASN A 210 -8.39 -18.97 16.53
N ASN A 211 -8.82 -20.23 16.54
CA ASN A 211 -9.10 -20.94 17.78
C ASN A 211 -7.84 -21.22 18.62
N GLU A 212 -6.64 -21.19 18.02
CA GLU A 212 -5.37 -21.44 18.73
C GLU A 212 -4.96 -20.24 19.59
N ASN A 213 -5.29 -19.01 19.16
CA ASN A 213 -4.94 -17.79 19.87
C ASN A 213 -6.12 -17.12 20.58
N TRP A 214 -7.35 -17.61 20.40
CA TRP A 214 -8.55 -17.03 21.01
C TRP A 214 -8.47 -16.90 22.55
N GLU A 215 -7.99 -17.93 23.25
CA GLU A 215 -7.88 -17.91 24.73
C GLU A 215 -6.96 -16.79 25.23
N ILE A 216 -5.91 -16.45 24.45
CA ILE A 216 -4.98 -15.37 24.80
C ILE A 216 -5.76 -14.04 24.82
N TYR A 217 -6.56 -13.78 23.79
CA TYR A 217 -7.32 -12.55 23.68
C TYR A 217 -8.39 -12.44 24.79
N GLU A 218 -9.15 -13.50 25.05
CA GLU A 218 -10.17 -13.50 26.12
C GLU A 218 -9.57 -13.20 27.51
N ARG A 219 -8.33 -13.62 27.76
CA ARG A 219 -7.66 -13.40 29.04
C ARG A 219 -6.95 -12.04 29.14
N ILE A 220 -6.58 -11.44 28.01
CA ILE A 220 -6.04 -10.07 27.97
C ILE A 220 -7.20 -9.06 28.06
N PHE A 221 -8.28 -9.26 27.30
CA PHE A 221 -9.42 -8.34 27.18
C PHE A 221 -10.54 -8.70 28.13
N THR A 222 -10.24 -8.62 29.41
CA THR A 222 -11.21 -8.83 30.48
C THR A 222 -11.99 -7.55 30.75
N SER A 223 -13.28 -7.67 31.09
CA SER A 223 -14.18 -6.53 31.34
C SER A 223 -13.75 -5.64 32.52
N ASN A 224 -12.83 -6.09 33.36
CA ASN A 224 -12.27 -5.31 34.47
C ASN A 224 -11.13 -4.35 34.04
N ARG A 225 -10.51 -4.54 32.88
CA ARG A 225 -9.46 -3.66 32.37
C ARG A 225 -10.11 -2.51 31.62
N THR A 226 -10.21 -1.38 32.31
CA THR A 226 -10.85 -0.17 31.79
C THR A 226 -9.89 1.00 31.79
N ASN A 227 -10.02 1.85 30.78
CA ASN A 227 -9.38 3.16 30.74
C ASN A 227 -10.00 4.09 31.79
N PRO A 228 -9.35 5.23 32.12
CA PRO A 228 -9.83 6.17 33.14
C PRO A 228 -11.24 6.76 32.88
N ASN A 229 -11.74 6.68 31.64
CA ASN A 229 -13.11 7.07 31.28
C ASN A 229 -14.16 5.97 31.54
N GLY A 230 -13.77 4.81 32.09
CA GLY A 230 -14.64 3.69 32.40
C GLY A 230 -14.89 2.73 31.23
N CYS A 231 -14.34 3.00 30.05
CA CYS A 231 -14.48 2.12 28.89
C CYS A 231 -13.48 0.97 28.94
N PRO A 232 -13.83 -0.24 28.45
CA PRO A 232 -12.85 -1.31 28.25
C PRO A 232 -11.67 -0.83 27.40
N ILE A 233 -10.48 -1.36 27.68
CA ILE A 233 -9.32 -1.11 26.82
C ILE A 233 -9.60 -1.61 25.39
N SER A 234 -9.14 -0.87 24.38
CA SER A 234 -9.33 -1.23 22.97
C SER A 234 -7.97 -1.30 22.28
N THR A 235 -7.88 -2.17 21.26
CA THR A 235 -6.61 -2.51 20.59
C THR A 235 -6.82 -2.69 19.10
N THR A 236 -5.72 -2.80 18.34
CA THR A 236 -5.77 -2.97 16.88
C THR A 236 -5.32 -4.37 16.45
N PHE A 237 -6.07 -5.03 15.58
CA PHE A 237 -5.70 -6.31 14.98
C PHE A 237 -5.40 -6.12 13.50
N PHE A 238 -4.16 -6.37 13.10
CA PHE A 238 -3.73 -6.39 11.70
C PHE A 238 -3.89 -7.82 11.15
N LEU A 239 -4.99 -8.08 10.46
CA LEU A 239 -5.39 -9.43 10.08
C LEU A 239 -4.83 -9.85 8.73
N SER A 240 -4.28 -11.06 8.67
CA SER A 240 -4.00 -11.79 7.43
C SER A 240 -5.09 -12.83 7.14
N HIS A 241 -5.30 -13.20 5.86
CA HIS A 241 -6.43 -14.04 5.48
C HIS A 241 -6.27 -15.50 5.94
N GLU A 242 -5.14 -16.13 5.61
CA GLU A 242 -5.01 -17.58 5.74
C GLU A 242 -5.20 -18.03 7.20
N TYR A 243 -6.07 -19.02 7.42
CA TYR A 243 -6.44 -19.55 8.74
C TYR A 243 -7.23 -18.62 9.68
N THR A 244 -7.64 -17.43 9.23
CA THR A 244 -8.49 -16.54 10.04
C THR A 244 -9.91 -17.08 10.20
N ASN A 245 -10.41 -17.03 11.44
CA ASN A 245 -11.80 -17.28 11.80
C ASN A 245 -12.56 -15.95 11.85
N TYR A 246 -13.33 -15.66 10.82
CA TYR A 246 -14.03 -14.38 10.67
C TYR A 246 -15.15 -14.16 11.68
N ARG A 247 -15.68 -15.21 12.32
CA ARG A 247 -16.59 -15.04 13.47
C ARG A 247 -15.86 -14.44 14.66
N HIS A 248 -14.61 -14.85 14.91
CA HIS A 248 -13.80 -14.26 15.99
C HIS A 248 -13.42 -12.82 15.69
N VAL A 249 -13.10 -12.52 14.42
CA VAL A 249 -12.87 -11.16 13.94
C VAL A 249 -14.10 -10.27 14.17
N GLN A 250 -15.28 -10.74 13.77
CA GLN A 250 -16.54 -10.03 14.01
C GLN A 250 -16.76 -9.77 15.50
N LYS A 251 -16.48 -10.76 16.37
CA LYS A 251 -16.60 -10.61 17.83
C LYS A 251 -15.64 -9.56 18.39
N LEU A 252 -14.37 -9.56 17.96
CA LEU A 252 -13.39 -8.55 18.37
C LEU A 252 -13.84 -7.15 17.96
N TRP A 253 -14.35 -6.99 16.74
CA TRP A 253 -14.94 -5.72 16.32
C TRP A 253 -16.16 -5.35 17.18
N ASN A 254 -17.06 -6.30 17.48
CA ASN A 254 -18.20 -6.03 18.35
C ASN A 254 -17.79 -5.57 19.76
N ASP A 255 -16.65 -6.06 20.26
CA ASP A 255 -16.13 -5.73 21.60
C ASP A 255 -15.42 -4.37 21.69
N GLY A 256 -15.29 -3.66 20.56
CA GLY A 256 -14.69 -2.32 20.54
C GLY A 256 -13.28 -2.28 19.93
N HIS A 257 -12.69 -3.42 19.61
CA HIS A 257 -11.37 -3.46 18.97
C HIS A 257 -11.44 -2.94 17.53
N GLU A 258 -10.29 -2.45 17.05
CA GLU A 258 -10.08 -2.03 15.68
C GLU A 258 -9.58 -3.22 14.85
N ILE A 259 -10.14 -3.37 13.65
CA ILE A 259 -9.71 -4.37 12.68
C ILE A 259 -9.05 -3.65 11.51
N ALA A 260 -7.83 -4.05 11.19
CA ALA A 260 -6.98 -3.46 10.17
C ALA A 260 -6.39 -4.55 9.28
N ILE A 261 -5.78 -4.14 8.16
CA ILE A 261 -5.42 -5.02 7.06
C ILE A 261 -3.95 -5.43 7.11
N HIS A 262 -3.66 -6.73 6.97
CA HIS A 262 -2.32 -7.31 6.92
C HIS A 262 -2.11 -8.26 5.74
N SER A 263 -2.62 -7.89 4.56
CA SER A 263 -2.63 -8.65 3.31
C SER A 263 -3.45 -9.95 3.31
N ILE A 264 -3.72 -10.50 2.13
CA ILE A 264 -4.33 -11.83 2.00
C ILE A 264 -3.28 -12.90 2.28
N THR A 265 -2.18 -12.85 1.54
CA THR A 265 -1.30 -14.01 1.40
C THR A 265 -0.13 -14.02 2.36
N HIS A 266 0.18 -12.88 3.01
CA HIS A 266 1.37 -12.71 3.83
C HIS A 266 2.64 -13.22 3.09
N ARG A 267 2.72 -12.87 1.80
CA ARG A 267 3.65 -13.43 0.81
C ARG A 267 5.11 -13.38 1.23
N SER A 268 5.78 -14.51 1.05
CA SER A 268 7.25 -14.61 1.01
C SER A 268 7.77 -14.65 -0.44
N PRO A 269 9.01 -14.23 -0.71
CA PRO A 269 10.00 -13.66 0.23
C PRO A 269 9.68 -12.21 0.64
N GLU A 270 10.18 -11.77 1.79
CA GLU A 270 9.94 -10.44 2.36
C GLU A 270 10.24 -9.27 1.40
N LEU A 271 11.30 -9.38 0.59
CA LEU A 271 11.72 -8.32 -0.34
C LEU A 271 10.77 -8.14 -1.52
N TRP A 272 9.86 -9.09 -1.75
CA TRP A 272 8.88 -8.98 -2.82
C TRP A 272 7.99 -7.73 -2.62
N TRP A 273 7.56 -7.46 -1.37
CA TRP A 273 6.75 -6.29 -1.03
C TRP A 273 7.42 -4.97 -1.42
N THR A 274 8.71 -4.84 -1.16
CA THR A 274 9.45 -3.58 -1.42
C THR A 274 9.87 -3.40 -2.87
N PHE A 275 10.18 -4.48 -3.60
CA PHE A 275 10.86 -4.38 -4.91
C PHE A 275 10.12 -5.00 -6.08
N ASN A 276 9.14 -5.87 -5.85
CA ASN A 276 8.53 -6.69 -6.91
C ASN A 276 7.00 -6.60 -6.96
N ALA A 277 6.35 -6.18 -5.87
CA ALA A 277 4.91 -6.00 -5.82
C ALA A 277 4.51 -4.85 -6.75
N THR A 278 3.68 -5.17 -7.74
CA THR A 278 3.08 -4.19 -8.65
C THR A 278 1.90 -3.49 -7.99
N MET A 279 1.40 -2.40 -8.59
CA MET A 279 0.21 -1.73 -8.08
C MET A 279 -1.00 -2.67 -8.00
N GLU A 280 -1.21 -3.52 -9.01
CA GLU A 280 -2.26 -4.55 -9.01
C GLU A 280 -2.08 -5.53 -7.84
N ASP A 281 -0.86 -5.99 -7.58
CA ASP A 281 -0.59 -6.88 -6.44
C ASP A 281 -0.94 -6.20 -5.10
N TRP A 282 -0.67 -4.91 -4.94
CA TRP A 282 -1.04 -4.16 -3.73
C TRP A 282 -2.56 -4.09 -3.55
N PHE A 283 -3.32 -3.85 -4.61
CA PHE A 283 -4.79 -3.88 -4.57
C PHE A 283 -5.31 -5.29 -4.25
N ASP A 284 -4.81 -6.31 -4.95
CA ASP A 284 -5.19 -7.70 -4.72
C ASP A 284 -4.97 -8.11 -3.25
N GLU A 285 -3.85 -7.70 -2.66
CA GLU A 285 -3.48 -8.08 -1.30
C GLU A 285 -4.22 -7.28 -0.23
N PHE A 286 -4.37 -5.96 -0.38
CA PHE A 286 -4.92 -5.10 0.68
C PHE A 286 -6.40 -4.77 0.49
N ALA A 287 -6.79 -4.28 -0.69
CA ALA A 287 -8.20 -4.04 -1.00
C ALA A 287 -8.98 -5.36 -1.04
N GLY A 288 -8.37 -6.42 -1.58
CA GLY A 288 -8.92 -7.78 -1.52
C GLY A 288 -9.17 -8.25 -0.09
N MET A 289 -8.23 -8.06 0.83
CA MET A 289 -8.41 -8.44 2.24
C MET A 289 -9.51 -7.63 2.94
N ALA A 290 -9.60 -6.33 2.67
CA ALA A 290 -10.68 -5.50 3.20
C ALA A 290 -12.07 -6.02 2.78
N ASN A 291 -12.22 -6.42 1.52
CA ASN A 291 -13.47 -7.00 1.03
C ASN A 291 -13.76 -8.38 1.62
N ILE A 292 -12.74 -9.22 1.85
CA ILE A 292 -12.91 -10.52 2.51
C ILE A 292 -13.40 -10.31 3.96
N ILE A 293 -12.81 -9.37 4.70
CA ILE A 293 -13.27 -9.03 6.06
C ILE A 293 -14.70 -8.50 6.02
N ASN A 294 -15.03 -7.58 5.11
CA ASN A 294 -16.37 -7.05 4.98
C ASN A 294 -17.41 -8.15 4.75
N ARG A 295 -17.13 -9.08 3.82
CA ARG A 295 -18.07 -10.16 3.48
C ARG A 295 -18.21 -11.22 4.57
N PHE A 296 -17.11 -11.65 5.17
CA PHE A 296 -17.13 -12.83 6.06
C PHE A 296 -17.14 -12.48 7.55
N ALA A 297 -16.82 -11.24 7.93
CA ALA A 297 -16.99 -10.73 9.29
C ALA A 297 -18.09 -9.65 9.40
N GLY A 298 -18.65 -9.16 8.29
CA GLY A 298 -19.73 -8.16 8.30
C GLY A 298 -19.28 -6.76 8.72
N ILE A 299 -17.97 -6.49 8.73
CA ILE A 299 -17.44 -5.20 9.16
C ILE A 299 -17.55 -4.20 8.00
N PRO A 300 -18.20 -3.04 8.17
CA PRO A 300 -18.30 -2.03 7.12
C PRO A 300 -16.93 -1.60 6.57
N LEU A 301 -16.82 -1.35 5.26
CA LEU A 301 -15.55 -0.98 4.63
C LEU A 301 -14.98 0.33 5.18
N ASP A 302 -15.84 1.27 5.56
CA ASP A 302 -15.45 2.56 6.16
C ASP A 302 -14.86 2.42 7.58
N GLU A 303 -15.03 1.26 8.23
CA GLU A 303 -14.37 0.90 9.50
C GLU A 303 -12.98 0.28 9.28
N LEU A 304 -12.63 -0.17 8.07
CA LEU A 304 -11.35 -0.80 7.74
C LEU A 304 -10.33 0.23 7.25
N ARG A 305 -9.76 0.97 8.20
CA ARG A 305 -9.01 2.21 7.94
C ARG A 305 -7.49 2.05 7.90
N GLY A 306 -6.97 1.01 8.55
CA GLY A 306 -5.54 0.84 8.80
C GLY A 306 -4.89 -0.25 7.98
N THR A 307 -3.63 -0.04 7.61
CA THR A 307 -2.77 -1.08 7.00
C THR A 307 -1.51 -1.30 7.81
N ARG A 308 -1.02 -2.54 7.78
CA ARG A 308 0.37 -2.88 8.12
C ARG A 308 0.88 -3.87 7.10
N VAL A 309 2.07 -3.66 6.58
CA VAL A 309 2.65 -4.55 5.57
C VAL A 309 3.35 -5.73 6.22
N PRO A 310 3.16 -6.97 5.69
CA PRO A 310 3.91 -8.13 6.13
C PRO A 310 5.41 -7.87 6.24
N PHE A 311 6.00 -8.38 7.34
CA PHE A 311 7.43 -8.21 7.66
C PHE A 311 7.90 -6.74 7.80
N LEU A 312 6.97 -5.78 7.92
CA LEU A 312 7.24 -4.34 7.94
C LEU A 312 8.03 -3.87 6.70
N ARG A 313 7.75 -4.48 5.54
CA ARG A 313 8.44 -4.21 4.27
C ARG A 313 7.73 -3.13 3.48
N VAL A 314 8.08 -1.87 3.72
CA VAL A 314 7.45 -0.71 3.10
C VAL A 314 7.56 -0.79 1.57
N GLY A 315 6.43 -0.54 0.89
CA GLY A 315 6.24 -0.70 -0.55
C GLY A 315 6.49 0.55 -1.38
N TRP A 316 7.40 1.43 -0.93
CA TRP A 316 7.70 2.71 -1.57
C TRP A 316 6.42 3.52 -1.88
N ASN A 317 6.40 4.36 -2.92
CA ASN A 317 5.24 5.15 -3.29
C ASN A 317 4.02 4.28 -3.67
N THR A 318 4.23 3.10 -4.26
CA THR A 318 3.17 2.21 -4.75
C THR A 318 2.20 1.80 -3.65
N GLN A 319 2.70 1.47 -2.46
CA GLN A 319 1.87 1.18 -1.29
C GLN A 319 0.89 2.32 -0.99
N PHE A 320 1.41 3.54 -0.86
CA PHE A 320 0.60 4.70 -0.46
C PHE A 320 -0.30 5.21 -1.58
N ILE A 321 0.06 4.98 -2.86
CA ILE A 321 -0.86 5.18 -3.99
C ILE A 321 -2.06 4.25 -3.83
N MET A 322 -1.85 2.94 -3.68
CA MET A 322 -2.95 2.00 -3.46
C MET A 322 -3.80 2.41 -2.26
N MET A 323 -3.17 2.80 -1.16
CA MET A 323 -3.89 3.21 0.04
C MET A 323 -4.77 4.42 -0.20
N LYS A 324 -4.27 5.42 -0.94
CA LYS A 324 -5.00 6.64 -1.26
C LYS A 324 -6.18 6.35 -2.18
N GLU A 325 -5.96 5.52 -3.19
CA GLU A 325 -6.99 5.14 -4.15
C GLU A 325 -8.10 4.28 -3.52
N PHE A 326 -7.76 3.35 -2.63
CA PHE A 326 -8.75 2.54 -1.92
C PHE A 326 -9.47 3.33 -0.80
N GLY A 327 -8.78 4.31 -0.20
CA GLY A 327 -9.31 5.13 0.89
C GLY A 327 -8.89 4.67 2.28
N PHE A 328 -7.75 4.00 2.43
CA PHE A 328 -7.15 3.76 3.75
C PHE A 328 -6.68 5.06 4.38
N LEU A 329 -6.90 5.21 5.69
CA LEU A 329 -6.58 6.40 6.46
C LEU A 329 -5.11 6.44 6.89
N TYR A 330 -4.58 5.29 7.32
CA TYR A 330 -3.26 5.24 7.91
C TYR A 330 -2.50 3.96 7.63
N ASP A 331 -1.18 4.07 7.58
CA ASP A 331 -0.24 2.95 7.61
C ASP A 331 0.44 2.86 8.97
N SER A 332 0.85 1.65 9.37
CA SER A 332 1.68 1.42 10.55
C SER A 332 2.76 0.40 10.20
N SER A 333 3.54 0.68 9.16
CA SER A 333 4.61 -0.20 8.68
C SER A 333 6.00 0.42 8.79
N MET A 334 6.10 1.74 8.94
CA MET A 334 7.40 2.40 9.03
C MET A 334 7.95 2.28 10.46
N VAL A 335 9.19 1.83 10.57
CA VAL A 335 9.92 1.79 11.84
C VAL A 335 10.83 3.00 11.91
N ALA A 336 10.68 3.82 12.94
CA ALA A 336 11.56 4.96 13.17
C ALA A 336 12.97 4.48 13.59
N PRO A 337 14.04 5.22 13.28
CA PRO A 337 15.30 5.05 13.98
C PRO A 337 15.12 5.37 15.47
N ARG A 338 15.87 4.68 16.33
CA ARG A 338 15.87 4.92 17.79
C ARG A 338 16.17 6.39 18.08
N SER A 339 15.24 7.05 18.76
CA SER A 339 15.26 8.48 19.07
C SER A 339 14.80 8.73 20.51
N ASP A 340 15.37 9.79 21.12
CA ASP A 340 15.02 10.30 22.44
C ASP A 340 14.88 11.83 22.32
N PRO A 341 13.66 12.40 22.33
CA PRO A 341 12.37 11.73 22.53
C PRO A 341 11.89 10.90 21.32
N PRO A 342 10.95 9.95 21.52
CA PRO A 342 10.33 9.19 20.43
C PRO A 342 9.46 10.05 19.50
N LEU A 343 9.13 9.53 18.32
CA LEU A 343 8.36 10.25 17.31
C LEU A 343 6.84 10.13 17.53
N TRP A 344 6.12 11.23 17.32
CA TRP A 344 4.67 11.23 17.20
C TRP A 344 4.23 10.78 15.80
N PRO A 345 3.01 10.24 15.63
CA PRO A 345 2.41 10.03 14.31
C PRO A 345 2.39 11.33 13.51
N PHE A 346 2.46 11.23 12.18
CA PHE A 346 2.49 12.37 11.28
C PHE A 346 1.74 12.06 9.99
N THR A 347 1.34 13.09 9.25
CA THR A 347 0.75 12.91 7.92
C THR A 347 1.81 12.97 6.82
N LEU A 348 1.51 12.34 5.69
CA LEU A 348 2.41 12.24 4.53
C LEU A 348 2.25 13.40 3.54
N ASP A 349 1.65 14.52 3.95
CA ASP A 349 1.60 15.78 3.18
C ASP A 349 3.00 16.40 2.96
N TYR A 350 3.93 16.11 3.86
CA TYR A 350 5.30 16.59 3.83
C TYR A 350 6.28 15.42 3.92
N ARG A 351 7.54 15.72 3.66
CA ARG A 351 8.62 14.73 3.79
C ARG A 351 8.64 14.14 5.20
N ILE A 352 8.82 12.82 5.26
CA ILE A 352 8.96 12.09 6.52
C ILE A 352 10.05 12.71 7.42
N PRO A 353 9.84 12.81 8.74
CA PRO A 353 10.74 13.53 9.65
C PRO A 353 11.98 12.73 10.07
N HIS A 354 12.16 11.51 9.54
CA HIS A 354 13.26 10.63 9.87
C HIS A 354 13.85 9.97 8.63
N LYS A 355 15.06 9.41 8.77
CA LYS A 355 15.65 8.61 7.70
C LYS A 355 14.90 7.30 7.54
N CYS A 356 14.82 6.80 6.30
CA CYS A 356 14.28 5.48 6.05
C CYS A 356 15.15 4.43 6.75
N HIS A 357 14.58 3.76 7.74
CA HIS A 357 15.30 2.86 8.63
C HIS A 357 14.94 1.40 8.32
N GLY A 358 15.94 0.52 8.36
CA GLY A 358 15.83 -0.89 8.03
C GLY A 358 16.62 -1.26 6.76
N SER A 359 17.14 -2.49 6.73
CA SER A 359 17.92 -2.97 5.59
C SER A 359 17.04 -3.11 4.36
N ARG A 360 17.44 -2.45 3.26
CA ARG A 360 16.75 -2.47 1.96
C ARG A 360 15.27 -2.07 2.03
N GLN A 361 14.94 -1.10 2.88
CA GLN A 361 13.62 -0.48 2.89
C GLN A 361 13.52 0.62 1.83
N ARG A 362 12.33 0.82 1.27
CA ARG A 362 11.99 1.97 0.43
C ARG A 362 10.79 2.69 1.04
N CYS A 363 11.07 3.79 1.75
CA CYS A 363 10.04 4.65 2.34
C CYS A 363 9.43 5.58 1.28
N PRO A 364 8.19 6.08 1.48
CA PRO A 364 7.55 6.97 0.51
C PRO A 364 8.38 8.22 0.31
N SER A 365 8.58 8.57 -0.97
CA SER A 365 9.34 9.72 -1.41
C SER A 365 8.45 10.87 -1.90
N ARG A 366 7.15 10.61 -2.07
CA ARG A 366 6.13 11.56 -2.54
C ARG A 366 5.15 11.96 -1.43
N SER A 367 4.33 12.97 -1.74
CA SER A 367 3.27 13.46 -0.86
C SER A 367 1.99 12.64 -1.01
N PHE A 368 1.40 12.26 0.13
CA PHE A 368 0.12 11.57 0.25
C PHE A 368 -0.76 12.31 1.26
N ASN A 369 -1.39 13.39 0.78
CA ASN A 369 -2.09 14.35 1.64
C ASN A 369 -3.18 13.71 2.49
N GLY A 370 -3.22 14.05 3.78
CA GLY A 370 -4.21 13.56 4.74
C GLY A 370 -4.02 12.10 5.18
N MET A 371 -3.06 11.37 4.63
CA MET A 371 -2.75 10.01 5.04
C MET A 371 -1.81 10.01 6.24
N TRP A 372 -2.15 9.24 7.27
CA TRP A 372 -1.38 9.17 8.52
C TRP A 372 -0.37 8.02 8.50
N GLU A 373 0.80 8.27 9.06
CA GLU A 373 1.74 7.23 9.47
C GLU A 373 1.68 7.07 10.99
N MET A 374 1.17 5.92 11.44
CA MET A 374 1.25 5.46 12.81
C MET A 374 2.63 4.83 13.05
N ILE A 375 3.63 5.71 13.11
CA ILE A 375 5.04 5.37 13.16
C ILE A 375 5.38 4.41 14.31
N MET A 376 6.16 3.37 14.00
CA MET A 376 6.59 2.38 14.99
C MET A 376 7.91 2.79 15.63
N ASN A 377 7.85 3.32 16.85
CA ASN A 377 9.03 3.61 17.65
C ASN A 377 9.62 2.30 18.20
N PRO A 378 10.90 1.97 17.93
CA PRO A 378 11.44 0.69 18.32
C PRO A 378 11.79 0.64 19.81
N PHE A 379 11.76 -0.57 20.38
CA PHE A 379 12.33 -0.87 21.69
C PHE A 379 13.85 -0.78 21.66
N ASP A 380 14.43 -0.38 22.79
CA ASP A 380 15.87 -0.37 23.04
C ASP A 380 16.15 -1.21 24.29
N ILE A 381 17.04 -2.20 24.15
CA ILE A 381 17.47 -3.11 25.21
C ILE A 381 18.98 -3.21 25.12
N GLU A 382 19.68 -2.45 25.97
CA GLU A 382 21.16 -2.44 26.01
C GLU A 382 21.81 -2.21 24.63
N GLY A 383 21.19 -1.40 23.76
CA GLY A 383 21.68 -1.12 22.41
C GLY A 383 21.16 -2.09 21.33
N HIS A 384 20.41 -3.13 21.70
CA HIS A 384 19.63 -3.93 20.76
C HIS A 384 18.29 -3.26 20.46
N ILE A 385 18.07 -2.94 19.19
CA ILE A 385 16.87 -2.26 18.71
C ILE A 385 15.90 -3.29 18.10
N CYS A 386 14.66 -3.31 18.56
CA CYS A 386 13.62 -4.20 18.04
C CYS A 386 12.31 -3.43 17.78
N ALA A 387 11.70 -3.62 16.62
CA ALA A 387 10.41 -2.98 16.30
C ALA A 387 9.25 -3.72 16.97
N MET A 388 9.15 -5.04 16.74
CA MET A 388 8.18 -5.93 17.37
C MET A 388 8.75 -6.51 18.67
N VAL A 389 7.89 -6.75 19.66
CA VAL A 389 8.34 -7.27 20.97
C VAL A 389 8.88 -8.69 20.85
N ASP A 390 8.31 -9.50 19.95
CA ASP A 390 8.79 -10.86 19.66
C ASP A 390 10.14 -10.91 18.92
N SER A 391 10.57 -9.79 18.35
CA SER A 391 11.89 -9.66 17.69
C SER A 391 13.00 -9.22 18.65
N CYS A 392 12.66 -8.91 19.90
CA CYS A 392 13.63 -8.61 20.94
C CYS A 392 14.34 -9.89 21.45
N PRO A 393 15.49 -9.80 22.12
CA PRO A 393 16.22 -10.97 22.63
C PRO A 393 15.35 -11.89 23.48
N THR A 394 15.35 -13.19 23.17
CA THR A 394 14.46 -14.20 23.79
C THR A 394 15.01 -14.82 25.08
N HIS A 395 16.31 -14.63 25.37
CA HIS A 395 16.98 -15.24 26.53
C HIS A 395 16.90 -14.40 27.82
N LEU A 396 15.98 -13.44 27.88
CA LEU A 396 15.78 -12.57 29.03
C LEU A 396 14.99 -13.28 30.13
N SER A 397 15.39 -13.05 31.39
CA SER A 397 14.64 -13.42 32.59
C SER A 397 13.32 -12.64 32.71
N ASP A 398 12.43 -13.09 33.60
CA ASP A 398 11.11 -12.46 33.78
C ASP A 398 11.24 -11.00 34.23
N GLU A 399 12.20 -10.72 35.12
CA GLU A 399 12.51 -9.38 35.59
C GLU A 399 13.08 -8.49 34.48
N GLU A 400 13.93 -9.04 33.60
CA GLU A 400 14.52 -8.30 32.48
C GLU A 400 13.48 -7.97 31.42
N VAL A 401 12.56 -8.88 31.09
CA VAL A 401 11.45 -8.60 30.16
C VAL A 401 10.54 -7.51 30.73
N TYR A 402 10.19 -7.61 32.02
CA TYR A 402 9.38 -6.58 32.67
C TYR A 402 10.11 -5.23 32.74
N ALA A 403 11.42 -5.22 33.04
CA ALA A 403 12.24 -4.01 33.03
C ALA A 403 12.30 -3.39 31.64
N MET A 404 12.50 -4.19 30.58
CA MET A 404 12.43 -3.74 29.19
C MET A 404 11.13 -3.01 28.88
N LEU A 405 9.97 -3.59 29.23
CA LEU A 405 8.67 -2.95 29.00
C LEU A 405 8.56 -1.62 29.75
N LYS A 406 9.02 -1.59 31.00
CA LYS A 406 8.95 -0.41 31.87
C LYS A 406 9.90 0.71 31.46
N ASP A 407 11.12 0.37 31.04
CA ASP A 407 12.12 1.35 30.63
C ASP A 407 11.72 2.02 29.31
N ASN A 408 11.24 1.22 28.35
CA ASN A 408 10.72 1.75 27.09
C ASN A 408 9.43 2.56 27.30
N PHE A 409 8.53 2.14 28.20
CA PHE A 409 7.38 2.97 28.57
C PHE A 409 7.81 4.32 29.19
N ASN A 410 8.76 4.31 30.13
CA ASN A 410 9.27 5.53 30.77
C ASN A 410 9.93 6.48 29.77
N ARG A 411 10.58 5.95 28.72
CA ARG A 411 11.16 6.74 27.64
C ARG A 411 10.12 7.61 26.94
N HIS A 412 8.90 7.10 26.74
CA HIS A 412 7.78 7.86 26.20
C HIS A 412 7.15 8.77 27.28
N TYR A 413 6.80 8.19 28.43
CA TYR A 413 6.03 8.84 29.49
C TYR A 413 6.71 10.05 30.12
N ARG A 414 8.04 10.02 30.25
CA ARG A 414 8.84 11.09 30.88
C ARG A 414 9.37 12.14 29.90
N THR A 415 9.18 11.94 28.60
CA THR A 415 9.68 12.86 27.57
C THR A 415 8.52 13.62 26.91
N ASN A 416 8.14 13.29 25.69
CA ASN A 416 7.10 13.98 24.92
C ASN A 416 5.76 13.24 24.89
N ARG A 417 5.62 12.11 25.61
CA ARG A 417 4.40 11.27 25.65
C ARG A 417 3.90 10.81 24.27
N ALA A 418 4.80 10.70 23.29
CA ALA A 418 4.48 10.03 22.03
C ALA A 418 3.86 8.63 22.30
N PRO A 419 2.89 8.16 21.48
CA PRO A 419 2.23 6.89 21.71
C PRO A 419 3.23 5.75 21.91
N PHE A 420 3.05 4.99 22.99
CA PHE A 420 3.89 3.85 23.32
C PHE A 420 3.32 2.59 22.67
N GLY A 421 4.02 2.09 21.66
CA GLY A 421 3.61 0.93 20.87
C GLY A 421 4.06 -0.40 21.49
N LEU A 422 3.14 -1.36 21.54
CA LEU A 422 3.36 -2.75 21.90
C LEU A 422 2.82 -3.63 20.77
N TYR A 423 3.72 -4.07 19.90
CA TYR A 423 3.36 -4.80 18.68
C TYR A 423 3.76 -6.28 18.83
N PHE A 424 2.78 -7.17 18.70
CA PHE A 424 2.97 -8.60 18.97
C PHE A 424 2.51 -9.49 17.83
N HIS A 425 3.27 -10.56 17.60
CA HIS A 425 2.71 -11.80 17.09
C HIS A 425 2.30 -12.71 18.25
N THR A 426 1.25 -13.51 18.05
CA THR A 426 0.75 -14.44 19.08
C THR A 426 1.78 -15.49 19.52
N ILE A 427 2.81 -15.73 18.70
CA ILE A 427 3.92 -16.64 19.03
C ILE A 427 4.67 -16.26 20.30
N TRP A 428 4.72 -14.96 20.66
CA TRP A 428 5.36 -14.48 21.88
C TRP A 428 4.72 -15.05 23.14
N PHE A 429 3.42 -15.35 23.08
CA PHE A 429 2.63 -15.87 24.19
C PHE A 429 2.70 -17.40 24.31
N LYS A 430 3.44 -18.10 23.44
CA LYS A 430 3.73 -19.54 23.63
C LYS A 430 4.43 -19.79 24.98
N GLU A 431 5.24 -18.84 25.43
CA GLU A 431 5.82 -18.86 26.75
C GLU A 431 4.81 -18.31 27.77
N LYS A 432 4.27 -19.18 28.63
CA LYS A 432 3.26 -18.80 29.64
C LYS A 432 3.71 -17.65 30.56
N ARG A 433 5.02 -17.50 30.78
CA ARG A 433 5.60 -16.40 31.58
C ARG A 433 5.34 -15.03 30.97
N ASN A 434 5.45 -14.92 29.64
CA ASN A 434 5.31 -13.67 28.90
C ASN A 434 3.90 -13.10 29.05
N PHE A 435 2.90 -13.98 29.02
CA PHE A 435 1.51 -13.61 29.30
C PHE A 435 1.36 -12.95 30.68
N ASN A 436 1.91 -13.57 31.73
CA ASN A 436 1.80 -13.03 33.10
C ASN A 436 2.56 -11.71 33.28
N ILE A 437 3.67 -11.54 32.58
CA ILE A 437 4.46 -10.31 32.61
C ILE A 437 3.68 -9.17 31.94
N LEU A 438 3.09 -9.41 30.76
CA LEU A 438 2.30 -8.41 30.05
C LEU A 438 1.05 -8.02 30.85
N THR A 439 0.30 -8.99 31.38
CA THR A 439 -0.91 -8.67 32.17
C THR A 439 -0.57 -7.88 33.42
N ARG A 440 0.49 -8.27 34.15
CA ARG A 440 0.99 -7.49 35.28
C ARG A 440 1.35 -6.06 34.87
N PHE A 441 2.06 -5.91 33.76
CA PHE A 441 2.46 -4.60 33.25
C PHE A 441 1.23 -3.73 32.91
N LEU A 442 0.25 -4.26 32.17
CA LEU A 442 -0.99 -3.55 31.85
C LEU A 442 -1.79 -3.19 33.11
N ASP A 443 -1.93 -4.11 34.06
CA ASP A 443 -2.67 -3.89 35.31
C ASP A 443 -2.01 -2.81 36.19
N GLU A 444 -0.68 -2.65 36.12
CA GLU A 444 0.03 -1.55 36.78
C GLU A 444 -0.14 -0.21 36.04
N LEU A 445 -0.12 -0.21 34.70
CA LEU A 445 -0.34 1.01 33.91
C LEU A 445 -1.74 1.58 34.14
N LEU A 446 -2.78 0.74 34.09
CA LEU A 446 -4.19 1.13 34.20
C LEU A 446 -4.58 1.67 35.59
N GLN A 447 -3.68 1.62 36.59
CA GLN A 447 -3.89 2.31 37.87
C GLN A 447 -3.72 3.84 37.75
N ASN A 448 -3.07 4.32 36.69
CA ASN A 448 -2.83 5.74 36.47
C ASN A 448 -3.95 6.37 35.66
N LYS A 449 -4.37 7.58 36.05
CA LYS A 449 -5.52 8.28 35.43
C LYS A 449 -5.18 9.03 34.13
N ASP A 450 -3.91 9.12 33.79
CA ASP A 450 -3.41 9.81 32.60
C ASP A 450 -2.93 8.86 31.50
N ILE A 451 -3.10 7.55 31.69
CA ILE A 451 -2.73 6.51 30.72
C ILE A 451 -3.98 5.92 30.09
N TYR A 452 -3.98 5.80 28.77
CA TYR A 452 -5.08 5.23 27.99
C TYR A 452 -4.56 4.18 27.03
N VAL A 453 -5.14 2.97 27.08
CA VAL A 453 -4.90 1.91 26.09
C VAL A 453 -5.95 2.04 25.00
N VAL A 454 -5.52 2.46 23.81
CA VAL A 454 -6.39 2.88 22.71
C VAL A 454 -5.98 2.19 21.40
N THR A 455 -6.91 2.16 20.45
CA THR A 455 -6.62 1.70 19.09
C THR A 455 -5.78 2.73 18.33
N ASN A 456 -5.28 2.35 17.16
CA ASN A 456 -4.55 3.28 16.28
C ASN A 456 -5.46 4.41 15.81
N TYR A 457 -6.67 4.08 15.36
CA TYR A 457 -7.66 5.07 14.93
C TYR A 457 -8.03 6.03 16.06
N GLN A 458 -8.24 5.54 17.28
CA GLN A 458 -8.49 6.39 18.45
C GLN A 458 -7.31 7.33 18.76
N ALA A 459 -6.07 6.86 18.60
CA ALA A 459 -4.90 7.70 18.73
C ALA A 459 -4.90 8.81 17.67
N ILE A 460 -5.18 8.48 16.40
CA ILE A 460 -5.33 9.47 15.32
C ILE A 460 -6.42 10.49 15.65
N GLU A 461 -7.59 10.07 16.11
CA GLU A 461 -8.68 11.00 16.46
C GLU A 461 -8.26 11.99 17.58
N TRP A 462 -7.44 11.54 18.54
CA TRP A 462 -6.82 12.45 19.50
C TRP A 462 -5.78 13.38 18.85
N MET A 463 -4.96 12.88 17.91
CA MET A 463 -4.02 13.71 17.14
C MET A 463 -4.75 14.83 16.39
N ARG A 464 -5.89 14.50 15.79
CA ARG A 464 -6.74 15.43 15.02
C ARG A 464 -7.37 16.50 15.89
N THR A 465 -7.74 16.14 17.12
CA THR A 465 -8.32 17.07 18.10
C THR A 465 -7.62 16.94 19.46
N PRO A 466 -6.40 17.49 19.61
CA PRO A 466 -5.59 17.32 20.82
C PRO A 466 -6.34 17.83 22.05
N THR A 467 -6.69 16.90 22.93
CA THR A 467 -7.54 17.16 24.09
C THR A 467 -6.75 16.92 25.38
N PRO A 468 -6.65 17.90 26.30
CA PRO A 468 -5.95 17.74 27.57
C PRO A 468 -6.58 16.67 28.46
N ILE A 469 -5.79 16.01 29.32
CA ILE A 469 -6.23 14.95 30.25
C ILE A 469 -7.50 15.33 31.03
N SER A 470 -7.60 16.58 31.47
CA SER A 470 -8.76 17.09 32.22
C SER A 470 -10.10 16.97 31.50
N GLN A 471 -10.09 16.89 30.17
CA GLN A 471 -11.28 16.85 29.31
C GLN A 471 -11.52 15.46 28.67
N LEU A 472 -10.57 14.54 28.79
CA LEU A 472 -10.62 13.22 28.12
C LEU A 472 -11.74 12.30 28.59
N ALA A 473 -12.25 12.49 29.81
CA ALA A 473 -13.40 11.73 30.30
C ALA A 473 -14.64 11.88 29.39
N ASN A 474 -14.76 13.02 28.69
CA ASN A 474 -15.87 13.33 27.80
C ASN A 474 -15.48 13.35 26.32
N PHE A 475 -14.27 12.94 25.96
CA PHE A 475 -13.79 12.96 24.58
C PHE A 475 -14.54 11.93 23.73
N ASP A 476 -15.37 12.41 22.80
CA ASP A 476 -16.32 11.59 22.04
C ASP A 476 -15.69 10.39 21.32
N PRO A 477 -14.53 10.52 20.62
CA PRO A 477 -13.90 9.39 19.92
C PRO A 477 -13.45 8.25 20.84
N TRP A 478 -13.27 8.50 22.14
CA TRP A 478 -12.85 7.48 23.12
C TRP A 478 -13.99 6.99 24.01
N LYS A 479 -15.23 7.44 23.78
CA LYS A 479 -16.39 6.94 24.52
C LYS A 479 -16.69 5.50 24.12
N CYS A 480 -17.27 4.75 25.06
CA CYS A 480 -17.66 3.36 24.85
C CYS A 480 -18.96 3.36 24.04
N LYS A 481 -18.85 3.52 22.72
CA LYS A 481 -20.00 3.52 21.83
C LYS A 481 -19.75 2.57 20.68
N LYS A 482 -20.56 1.51 20.62
CA LYS A 482 -20.87 0.81 19.37
C LYS A 482 -22.35 0.47 19.43
N ASP A 483 -23.17 1.30 18.79
CA ASP A 483 -24.53 0.92 18.43
C ASP A 483 -24.38 0.06 17.17
N ILE A 484 -24.36 -1.26 17.36
CA ILE A 484 -24.10 -2.22 16.31
C ILE A 484 -25.45 -2.72 15.82
N ASP A 485 -25.64 -2.69 14.51
CA ASP A 485 -26.80 -3.34 13.88
C ASP A 485 -26.92 -4.78 14.42
N PRO A 486 -28.09 -5.18 14.96
CA PRO A 486 -28.31 -6.54 15.44
C PRO A 486 -27.90 -7.65 14.46
N ASN A 487 -27.96 -7.40 13.15
CA ASN A 487 -27.55 -8.32 12.10
C ASN A 487 -26.02 -8.49 11.98
N LEU A 488 -25.25 -7.55 12.51
CA LEU A 488 -23.79 -7.55 12.51
C LEU A 488 -23.18 -8.04 13.83
N ILE A 489 -24.01 -8.58 14.72
CA ILE A 489 -23.57 -9.23 15.95
C ILE A 489 -23.04 -10.63 15.63
N ALA A 490 -21.85 -10.95 16.15
CA ALA A 490 -21.24 -12.25 15.99
C ALA A 490 -22.14 -13.37 16.52
N CYS A 491 -22.40 -14.35 15.65
CA CYS A 491 -23.15 -15.56 15.97
C CYS A 491 -22.46 -16.43 17.04
N ASN A 492 -23.25 -17.24 17.75
CA ASN A 492 -22.74 -18.20 18.73
C ASN A 492 -22.11 -19.44 18.08
N HIS A 493 -22.66 -19.87 16.94
CA HIS A 493 -22.20 -21.06 16.23
C HIS A 493 -21.82 -20.68 14.79
N PRO A 494 -20.52 -20.52 14.48
CA PRO A 494 -20.08 -20.22 13.13
C PRO A 494 -20.31 -21.40 12.20
N LYS A 495 -20.62 -21.11 10.93
CA LYS A 495 -20.54 -22.09 9.84
C LYS A 495 -19.06 -22.42 9.62
N SER A 496 -18.74 -23.70 9.47
CA SER A 496 -17.41 -24.18 9.09
C SER A 496 -17.44 -24.61 7.63
N CYS A 497 -16.90 -23.77 6.76
CA CYS A 497 -16.90 -23.94 5.32
C CYS A 497 -15.63 -24.71 4.91
N LYS A 498 -15.80 -25.93 4.40
CA LYS A 498 -14.71 -26.71 3.82
C LYS A 498 -14.58 -26.35 2.34
N LEU A 499 -13.52 -25.63 2.00
CA LEU A 499 -13.35 -24.97 0.70
C LEU A 499 -12.12 -25.49 -0.03
N ASN A 500 -12.23 -25.66 -1.34
CA ASN A 500 -11.11 -26.03 -2.17
C ASN A 500 -10.38 -24.76 -2.65
N SER A 501 -9.04 -24.81 -2.71
CA SER A 501 -8.23 -23.74 -3.30
C SER A 501 -7.29 -24.32 -4.35
N ARG A 502 -7.45 -23.89 -5.60
CA ARG A 502 -6.54 -24.28 -6.70
C ARG A 502 -5.15 -23.70 -6.49
N GLN A 503 -5.07 -22.47 -6.00
CA GLN A 503 -3.85 -21.71 -5.75
C GLN A 503 -3.03 -22.31 -4.61
N LEU A 504 -3.69 -22.63 -3.48
CA LEU A 504 -3.03 -23.24 -2.33
C LEU A 504 -2.87 -24.75 -2.44
N LYS A 505 -3.31 -25.36 -3.56
CA LYS A 505 -3.23 -26.79 -3.86
C LYS A 505 -3.72 -27.66 -2.72
N GLY A 506 -4.88 -27.33 -2.14
CA GLY A 506 -5.44 -28.07 -1.03
C GLY A 506 -6.73 -27.50 -0.48
N GLU A 507 -7.29 -28.21 0.48
CA GLU A 507 -8.48 -27.80 1.20
C GLU A 507 -8.12 -26.78 2.29
N ARG A 508 -9.02 -25.82 2.52
CA ARG A 508 -8.95 -24.84 3.60
C ARG A 508 -10.30 -24.74 4.30
N TYR A 509 -10.26 -24.37 5.57
CA TYR A 509 -11.46 -24.14 6.37
C TYR A 509 -11.63 -22.64 6.60
N LEU A 510 -12.82 -22.13 6.34
CA LEU A 510 -13.22 -20.76 6.63
C LEU A 510 -14.37 -20.80 7.63
N HIS A 511 -14.25 -20.03 8.70
CA HIS A 511 -15.29 -19.93 9.73
C HIS A 511 -15.94 -18.55 9.68
N THR A 512 -17.25 -18.50 9.53
CA THR A 512 -18.02 -17.24 9.40
C THR A 512 -19.44 -17.39 9.94
N CYS A 513 -20.07 -16.28 10.29
CA CYS A 513 -21.51 -16.23 10.58
C CYS A 513 -22.37 -16.06 9.31
N PHE A 514 -21.74 -15.74 8.19
CA PHE A 514 -22.39 -15.52 6.89
C PHE A 514 -22.40 -16.80 6.06
N GLU A 515 -22.91 -16.71 4.83
CA GLU A 515 -22.94 -17.85 3.91
C GLU A 515 -21.55 -18.31 3.48
N CYS A 516 -21.40 -19.62 3.30
CA CYS A 516 -20.16 -20.20 2.80
C CYS A 516 -19.95 -19.83 1.32
N PRO A 517 -18.73 -19.41 0.92
CA PRO A 517 -18.41 -19.25 -0.49
C PRO A 517 -18.26 -20.62 -1.17
N ASP A 518 -18.19 -20.65 -2.50
CA ASP A 518 -18.04 -21.90 -3.26
C ASP A 518 -16.57 -22.32 -3.36
N VAL A 519 -15.66 -21.35 -3.50
CA VAL A 519 -14.20 -21.54 -3.48
C VAL A 519 -13.60 -20.82 -2.27
N TYR A 520 -12.39 -21.21 -1.88
CA TYR A 520 -11.65 -20.47 -0.86
C TYR A 520 -11.21 -19.11 -1.44
N PRO A 521 -11.60 -17.97 -0.83
CA PRO A 521 -11.17 -16.66 -1.29
C PRO A 521 -9.64 -16.56 -1.28
N TRP A 522 -9.04 -16.03 -2.34
CA TRP A 522 -7.58 -15.89 -2.44
C TRP A 522 -7.20 -14.79 -3.43
N ASN A 523 -5.93 -14.40 -3.52
CA ASN A 523 -5.49 -13.34 -4.45
C ASN A 523 -5.95 -13.60 -5.91
N ARG A 524 -6.38 -12.53 -6.62
CA ARG A 524 -7.10 -12.52 -7.92
C ARG A 524 -8.50 -13.15 -7.94
N LEU A 525 -8.78 -14.18 -7.14
CA LEU A 525 -10.12 -14.79 -7.03
C LEU A 525 -11.05 -14.09 -6.04
N ALA A 526 -10.50 -13.40 -5.03
CA ALA A 526 -11.29 -12.69 -4.03
C ALA A 526 -12.20 -11.67 -4.72
N MET A 527 -11.65 -10.87 -5.63
CA MET A 527 -12.43 -9.89 -6.41
C MET A 527 -13.39 -10.56 -7.40
N GLN A 528 -13.02 -11.69 -8.02
CA GLN A 528 -13.87 -12.42 -8.98
C GLN A 528 -15.04 -13.19 -8.34
N GLU A 529 -14.89 -13.72 -7.12
CA GLU A 529 -15.98 -14.37 -6.38
C GLU A 529 -16.88 -13.38 -5.62
N LEU A 530 -16.36 -12.20 -5.32
CA LEU A 530 -17.14 -11.07 -4.82
C LEU A 530 -18.04 -10.49 -5.91
N SER A 531 -17.55 -10.45 -7.15
CA SER A 531 -18.40 -10.07 -8.27
C SER A 531 -19.44 -11.14 -8.61
N SER A 532 -19.12 -12.44 -8.57
CA SER A 532 -20.05 -13.48 -9.07
C SER A 532 -21.30 -13.77 -8.20
N LYS A 533 -21.34 -13.36 -6.92
CA LYS A 533 -22.49 -13.62 -6.02
C LYS A 533 -23.26 -12.38 -5.55
N CYS A 534 -22.72 -11.16 -5.67
CA CYS A 534 -23.49 -9.95 -5.37
C CYS A 534 -24.50 -9.60 -6.48
N TRP A 535 -24.47 -10.28 -7.63
CA TRP A 535 -25.38 -10.01 -8.77
C TRP A 535 -26.68 -10.81 -8.80
N LEU A 536 -26.84 -11.84 -7.96
CA LEU A 536 -28.05 -12.69 -8.01
C LEU A 536 -29.18 -12.27 -7.06
N ASP A 537 -28.90 -11.46 -6.02
CA ASP A 537 -29.93 -11.03 -5.06
C ASP A 537 -30.12 -9.51 -5.07
N ALA A 538 -31.07 -9.05 -5.90
CA ALA A 538 -31.53 -7.66 -5.97
C ALA A 538 -32.33 -7.17 -4.74
N GLU A 539 -32.22 -7.83 -3.58
CA GLU A 539 -32.99 -7.50 -2.37
C GLU A 539 -32.19 -6.69 -1.32
N CYS A 540 -30.87 -6.55 -1.44
CA CYS A 540 -30.07 -5.89 -0.39
C CYS A 540 -30.15 -4.34 -0.38
N SER A 541 -30.80 -3.71 -1.37
CA SER A 541 -30.89 -2.24 -1.48
C SER A 541 -32.22 -1.63 -0.97
N GLN A 542 -33.19 -2.45 -0.53
CA GLN A 542 -34.51 -1.93 -0.12
C GLN A 542 -34.73 -1.83 1.40
N GLU A 543 -33.92 -2.46 2.25
CA GLU A 543 -34.12 -2.40 3.71
C GLU A 543 -33.34 -1.30 4.44
N CYS A 544 -32.38 -0.62 3.80
CA CYS A 544 -31.65 0.51 4.40
C CYS A 544 -32.28 1.86 4.04
N GLY A 545 -33.54 2.09 4.45
CA GLY A 545 -34.24 3.35 4.24
C GLY A 545 -34.38 4.21 5.49
N ARG A 546 -33.54 5.25 5.68
CA ARG A 546 -33.91 6.49 6.41
C ARG A 546 -33.12 7.73 5.94
N PRO A 547 -33.70 8.94 6.07
CA PRO A 547 -33.26 10.15 5.36
C PRO A 547 -32.11 10.88 6.07
N LEU A 548 -31.11 11.30 5.30
CA LEU A 548 -29.93 12.07 5.72
C LEU A 548 -30.33 13.47 6.25
N SER A 549 -29.74 13.88 7.38
CA SER A 549 -29.99 15.18 8.02
C SER A 549 -28.77 16.11 7.89
N LEU A 550 -29.01 17.42 8.03
CA LEU A 550 -28.12 18.51 7.60
C LEU A 550 -26.77 18.67 8.35
N SER A 551 -26.41 17.79 9.28
CA SER A 551 -25.16 17.87 10.06
C SER A 551 -23.98 17.07 9.49
N ASP A 552 -24.18 16.27 8.45
CA ASP A 552 -23.17 15.35 7.90
C ASP A 552 -22.19 16.01 6.90
N ARG A 553 -21.99 17.33 6.95
CA ARG A 553 -21.17 18.08 5.97
C ARG A 553 -19.68 18.21 6.30
N ILE A 554 -19.13 17.44 7.24
CA ILE A 554 -17.71 17.58 7.65
C ILE A 554 -16.81 16.40 7.22
N PHE A 555 -17.37 15.27 6.76
CA PHE A 555 -16.58 14.21 6.11
C PHE A 555 -17.27 13.75 4.83
N HIS A 556 -17.29 14.64 3.85
CA HIS A 556 -17.29 14.17 2.47
C HIS A 556 -15.84 13.92 2.07
N PRO A 557 -15.49 12.74 1.54
CA PRO A 557 -14.22 12.58 0.84
C PRO A 557 -14.12 13.68 -0.20
N ILE A 558 -13.10 14.53 -0.07
CA ILE A 558 -12.68 15.43 -1.14
C ILE A 558 -12.07 14.52 -2.20
N TYR A 559 -12.92 13.85 -2.97
CA TYR A 559 -12.55 13.24 -4.23
C TYR A 559 -12.21 14.39 -5.18
N PRO A 560 -10.99 14.50 -5.73
CA PRO A 560 -10.84 15.25 -6.97
C PRO A 560 -11.74 14.54 -8.00
N GLY A 561 -12.67 15.30 -8.59
CA GLY A 561 -13.78 14.81 -9.41
C GLY A 561 -13.41 14.04 -10.69
N GLU A 562 -12.15 13.67 -10.87
CA GLU A 562 -11.63 12.99 -12.06
C GLU A 562 -11.58 11.47 -11.90
N VAL A 563 -11.12 10.93 -10.76
CA VAL A 563 -11.07 9.47 -10.52
C VAL A 563 -12.47 8.85 -10.48
N ARG A 564 -13.46 9.59 -9.96
CA ARG A 564 -14.87 9.19 -10.03
C ARG A 564 -15.37 9.03 -11.48
N MET A 565 -14.86 9.83 -12.41
CA MET A 565 -15.25 9.76 -13.81
C MET A 565 -14.63 8.54 -14.51
N VAL A 566 -13.48 8.06 -14.03
CA VAL A 566 -12.76 6.88 -14.54
C VAL A 566 -13.47 5.59 -14.16
N MET A 567 -13.90 5.44 -12.89
CA MET A 567 -14.72 4.29 -12.46
C MET A 567 -16.08 4.27 -13.15
N VAL A 568 -16.69 5.43 -13.39
CA VAL A 568 -18.01 5.53 -14.06
C VAL A 568 -18.01 5.02 -15.50
N ILE A 569 -16.85 4.91 -16.16
CA ILE A 569 -16.76 4.35 -17.52
C ILE A 569 -16.84 2.81 -17.53
N HIS A 570 -16.74 2.14 -16.38
CA HIS A 570 -16.53 0.69 -16.36
C HIS A 570 -17.79 -0.20 -16.32
N SER A 571 -19.01 0.36 -16.36
CA SER A 571 -20.19 -0.42 -16.74
C SER A 571 -21.24 0.46 -17.44
N GLY A 572 -22.09 1.21 -16.74
CA GLY A 572 -23.27 1.88 -17.35
C GLY A 572 -23.02 2.76 -18.59
N THR A 573 -21.88 3.47 -18.64
CA THR A 573 -21.52 4.36 -19.77
C THR A 573 -21.31 3.58 -21.07
N MET A 574 -20.53 2.51 -20.98
CA MET A 574 -20.23 1.63 -22.09
C MET A 574 -21.49 0.87 -22.50
N TYR A 575 -22.41 0.58 -21.58
CA TYR A 575 -23.70 -0.03 -21.91
C TYR A 575 -24.53 0.88 -22.79
N ASP A 576 -24.80 2.11 -22.34
CA ASP A 576 -25.66 3.04 -23.07
C ASP A 576 -25.08 3.40 -24.44
N PHE A 577 -23.75 3.57 -24.51
CA PHE A 577 -23.06 3.78 -25.78
C PHE A 577 -23.17 2.56 -26.71
N PHE A 578 -22.75 1.36 -26.29
CA PHE A 578 -22.79 0.15 -27.12
C PHE A 578 -24.23 -0.22 -27.50
N LYS A 579 -25.17 -0.13 -26.56
CA LYS A 579 -26.61 -0.31 -26.81
C LYS A 579 -27.11 0.67 -27.86
N SER A 580 -26.71 1.95 -27.79
CA SER A 580 -27.09 2.92 -28.81
C SER A 580 -26.54 2.57 -30.19
N GLN A 581 -25.32 2.03 -30.28
CA GLN A 581 -24.71 1.60 -31.54
C GLN A 581 -25.37 0.33 -32.12
N PHE A 582 -25.74 -0.63 -31.28
CA PHE A 582 -26.50 -1.82 -31.69
C PHE A 582 -27.92 -1.47 -32.14
N LEU A 583 -28.60 -0.53 -31.45
CA LEU A 583 -29.93 -0.06 -31.83
C LEU A 583 -29.95 0.64 -33.21
N LEU A 584 -28.86 1.31 -33.63
CA LEU A 584 -28.73 1.86 -34.99
C LEU A 584 -28.74 0.77 -36.09
N ARG A 585 -28.58 -0.49 -35.71
CA ARG A 585 -28.60 -1.66 -36.60
C ARG A 585 -29.92 -2.45 -36.49
N ASN A 586 -30.90 -1.94 -35.74
CA ASN A 586 -32.10 -2.69 -35.34
C ASN A 586 -31.79 -4.01 -34.63
N GLU A 587 -30.67 -4.07 -33.91
CA GLU A 587 -30.26 -5.24 -33.12
C GLU A 587 -30.23 -4.91 -31.62
N GLU A 588 -30.52 -5.91 -30.80
CA GLU A 588 -30.40 -5.81 -29.34
C GLU A 588 -29.01 -6.26 -28.89
N LEU A 589 -28.48 -5.64 -27.84
CA LEU A 589 -27.22 -6.04 -27.22
C LEU A 589 -27.38 -7.49 -26.66
N PRO A 590 -26.42 -8.41 -26.84
CA PRO A 590 -26.54 -9.78 -26.32
C PRO A 590 -26.79 -9.83 -24.80
N LEU A 591 -27.70 -10.70 -24.34
CA LEU A 591 -28.11 -10.83 -22.92
C LEU A 591 -26.92 -11.01 -21.96
N GLU A 592 -25.93 -11.82 -22.33
CA GLU A 592 -24.69 -12.03 -21.57
C GLU A 592 -23.87 -10.74 -21.36
N SER A 593 -24.04 -9.76 -22.26
CA SER A 593 -23.42 -8.43 -22.17
C SER A 593 -24.34 -7.38 -21.54
N GLN A 594 -25.61 -7.69 -21.27
CA GLN A 594 -26.54 -6.78 -20.59
C GLN A 594 -26.39 -6.85 -19.06
N GLU A 595 -26.09 -8.02 -18.51
CA GLU A 595 -25.96 -8.22 -17.05
C GLU A 595 -24.70 -7.59 -16.47
N PHE A 596 -23.58 -7.55 -17.20
CA PHE A 596 -22.32 -7.00 -16.69
C PHE A 596 -22.27 -5.46 -16.75
N ILE A 597 -22.91 -4.86 -17.76
CA ILE A 597 -22.72 -3.46 -18.09
C ILE A 597 -23.79 -2.55 -17.40
N ASN A 598 -24.81 -3.11 -16.74
CA ASN A 598 -25.86 -2.37 -16.03
C ASN A 598 -25.51 -1.97 -14.58
N ASN A 599 -24.29 -2.23 -14.13
CA ASN A 599 -24.03 -2.54 -12.73
C ASN A 599 -23.46 -1.43 -11.84
N GLU A 600 -23.20 -0.26 -12.39
CA GLU A 600 -22.91 0.95 -11.60
C GLU A 600 -23.55 2.18 -12.27
N ILE A 601 -24.67 2.66 -11.73
CA ILE A 601 -25.24 3.95 -12.11
C ILE A 601 -25.22 4.87 -10.90
N VAL A 602 -24.13 5.61 -10.74
CA VAL A 602 -24.13 6.84 -9.93
C VAL A 602 -24.61 7.98 -10.82
N GLN A 603 -25.82 8.51 -10.55
CA GLN A 603 -26.36 9.63 -11.30
C GLN A 603 -25.72 10.96 -10.88
N ASP A 604 -24.64 11.36 -11.55
CA ASP A 604 -24.19 12.75 -11.61
C ASP A 604 -24.80 13.46 -12.84
N ASN A 605 -25.16 14.74 -12.70
CA ASN A 605 -25.69 15.56 -13.79
C ASN A 605 -24.64 15.88 -14.87
N ASN A 606 -23.35 15.88 -14.54
CA ASN A 606 -22.27 16.06 -15.52
C ASN A 606 -22.05 14.77 -16.33
N TYR A 607 -22.19 13.62 -15.69
CA TYR A 607 -22.10 12.30 -16.32
C TYR A 607 -23.11 12.11 -17.44
N LYS A 608 -24.38 12.46 -17.22
CA LYS A 608 -25.44 12.36 -18.25
C LYS A 608 -25.14 13.20 -19.49
N LYS A 609 -24.47 14.35 -19.35
CA LYS A 609 -24.12 15.22 -20.49
C LYS A 609 -23.01 14.61 -21.33
N THR A 610 -22.01 14.00 -20.70
CA THR A 610 -20.94 13.27 -21.40
C THR A 610 -21.49 12.10 -22.21
N ILE A 611 -22.43 11.34 -21.63
CA ILE A 611 -23.11 10.24 -22.33
C ILE A 611 -23.89 10.75 -23.54
N ASP A 612 -24.70 11.80 -23.36
CA ASP A 612 -25.53 12.34 -24.43
C ASP A 612 -24.68 12.82 -25.62
N VAL A 613 -23.52 13.42 -25.33
CA VAL A 613 -22.53 13.81 -26.33
C VAL A 613 -21.93 12.60 -27.04
N LEU A 614 -21.44 11.59 -26.32
CA LEU A 614 -20.86 10.37 -26.91
C LEU A 614 -21.87 9.62 -27.79
N VAL A 615 -23.11 9.47 -27.32
CA VAL A 615 -24.19 8.81 -28.06
C VAL A 615 -24.60 9.62 -29.29
N THR A 616 -24.80 10.93 -29.13
CA THR A 616 -25.26 11.81 -30.23
C THR A 616 -24.19 11.95 -31.32
N GLN A 617 -22.94 12.21 -30.93
CA GLN A 617 -21.85 12.35 -31.89
C GLN A 617 -21.47 11.00 -32.50
N GLY A 618 -21.51 9.91 -31.72
CA GLY A 618 -21.30 8.56 -32.24
C GLY A 618 -22.31 8.16 -33.31
N LYS A 619 -23.59 8.56 -33.15
CA LYS A 619 -24.64 8.37 -34.18
C LYS A 619 -24.34 9.13 -35.48
N LEU A 620 -23.98 10.40 -35.38
CA LEU A 620 -23.64 11.20 -36.57
C LEU A 620 -22.39 10.65 -37.27
N TYR A 621 -21.39 10.24 -36.49
CA TYR A 621 -20.15 9.68 -37.02
C TYR A 621 -20.39 8.37 -37.78
N ILE A 622 -21.23 7.47 -37.25
CA ILE A 622 -21.48 6.21 -37.92
C ILE A 622 -22.32 6.37 -39.19
N GLU A 623 -23.28 7.30 -39.21
CA GLU A 623 -24.09 7.60 -40.40
C GLU A 623 -23.22 8.11 -41.56
N ASP A 624 -22.18 8.89 -41.28
CA ASP A 624 -21.30 9.48 -42.30
C ASP A 624 -20.11 8.59 -42.70
N TYR A 625 -19.64 7.69 -41.82
CA TYR A 625 -18.36 6.98 -42.00
C TYR A 625 -18.42 5.44 -41.94
N ARG A 626 -19.58 4.83 -41.68
CA ARG A 626 -19.74 3.36 -41.60
C ARG A 626 -19.13 2.62 -42.79
N ASP A 627 -19.41 3.07 -44.02
CA ASP A 627 -18.92 2.43 -45.25
C ASP A 627 -17.38 2.41 -45.36
N ARG A 628 -16.68 3.28 -44.62
CA ARG A 628 -15.21 3.35 -44.57
C ARG A 628 -14.60 2.54 -43.43
N ILE A 629 -15.32 2.42 -42.31
CA ILE A 629 -14.87 1.72 -41.10
C ILE A 629 -15.04 0.21 -41.25
N THR A 630 -16.16 -0.25 -41.84
CA THR A 630 -16.47 -1.68 -41.96
C THR A 630 -15.39 -2.50 -42.69
N PRO A 631 -14.82 -2.05 -43.84
CA PRO A 631 -13.74 -2.80 -44.50
C PRO A 631 -12.48 -2.94 -43.65
N GLN A 632 -12.17 -1.95 -42.81
CA GLN A 632 -11.01 -1.97 -41.93
C GLN A 632 -11.22 -2.98 -40.80
N ILE A 633 -12.40 -2.96 -40.18
CA ILE A 633 -12.77 -3.96 -39.18
C ILE A 633 -12.66 -5.37 -39.77
N GLN A 634 -13.19 -5.59 -40.98
CA GLN A 634 -13.11 -6.90 -41.65
C GLN A 634 -11.67 -7.39 -41.87
N THR A 635 -10.72 -6.47 -42.06
CA THR A 635 -9.29 -6.81 -42.20
C THR A 635 -8.64 -7.14 -40.85
N PHE A 636 -9.15 -6.56 -39.76
CA PHE A 636 -8.63 -6.79 -38.40
C PHE A 636 -9.19 -8.07 -37.74
N LEU A 637 -10.43 -8.48 -38.07
CA LEU A 637 -11.12 -9.62 -37.42
C LEU A 637 -10.28 -10.90 -37.33
N PRO A 638 -9.54 -11.35 -38.37
CA PRO A 638 -8.71 -12.57 -38.27
C PRO A 638 -7.64 -12.50 -37.16
N GLY A 639 -7.20 -11.29 -36.79
CA GLY A 639 -6.26 -11.07 -35.68
C GLY A 639 -6.84 -11.37 -34.30
N LEU A 640 -8.14 -11.68 -34.17
CA LEU A 640 -8.80 -11.97 -32.90
C LEU A 640 -8.98 -13.47 -32.62
N GLU A 641 -8.53 -14.37 -33.51
CA GLU A 641 -8.84 -15.81 -33.45
C GLU A 641 -8.24 -16.62 -32.28
N THR A 642 -7.24 -16.10 -31.53
CA THR A 642 -6.69 -16.82 -30.37
C THR A 642 -6.77 -16.00 -29.06
N PRO A 643 -7.23 -16.59 -27.94
CA PRO A 643 -7.51 -15.87 -26.68
C PRO A 643 -6.34 -15.05 -26.12
N ASP A 644 -5.10 -15.54 -26.27
CA ASP A 644 -3.90 -14.86 -25.76
C ASP A 644 -3.40 -13.71 -26.66
N ASN A 645 -3.97 -13.52 -27.86
CA ASN A 645 -3.56 -12.48 -28.82
C ASN A 645 -4.59 -11.38 -29.08
N GLY A 646 -5.88 -11.58 -28.77
CA GLY A 646 -6.93 -10.59 -29.06
C GLY A 646 -6.69 -9.22 -28.41
N GLN A 647 -6.45 -9.21 -27.10
CA GLN A 647 -6.12 -8.00 -26.33
C GLN A 647 -4.79 -7.37 -26.77
N ASN A 648 -3.76 -8.20 -27.04
CA ASN A 648 -2.46 -7.72 -27.51
C ASN A 648 -2.55 -7.04 -28.88
N ASN A 649 -3.34 -7.60 -29.79
CA ASN A 649 -3.59 -7.02 -31.11
C ASN A 649 -4.45 -5.77 -31.03
N PHE A 650 -5.47 -5.76 -30.16
CA PHE A 650 -6.27 -4.56 -29.88
C PHE A 650 -5.41 -3.43 -29.29
N ASN A 651 -4.52 -3.72 -28.34
CA ASN A 651 -3.60 -2.76 -27.75
C ASN A 651 -2.57 -2.27 -28.78
N SER A 652 -2.05 -3.14 -29.64
CA SER A 652 -1.15 -2.76 -30.74
C SER A 652 -1.82 -1.80 -31.72
N LEU A 653 -3.07 -2.11 -32.12
CA LEU A 653 -3.88 -1.24 -32.96
C LEU A 653 -4.14 0.11 -32.29
N SER A 654 -4.45 0.09 -31.00
CA SER A 654 -4.73 1.30 -30.20
C SER A 654 -3.50 2.20 -30.09
N ARG A 655 -2.29 1.65 -29.94
CA ARG A 655 -1.04 2.44 -29.99
C ARG A 655 -0.84 3.10 -31.34
N HIS A 656 -1.19 2.41 -32.43
CA HIS A 656 -1.12 2.99 -33.77
C HIS A 656 -2.17 4.08 -33.99
N PHE A 657 -3.38 3.87 -33.44
CA PHE A 657 -4.51 4.80 -33.52
C PHE A 657 -4.14 6.20 -32.99
N PHE A 658 -3.34 6.27 -31.92
CA PHE A 658 -2.95 7.52 -31.26
C PHE A 658 -1.48 7.90 -31.46
N HIS A 659 -0.76 7.27 -32.40
CA HIS A 659 0.67 7.50 -32.62
C HIS A 659 1.01 8.95 -33.00
N GLU A 660 0.12 9.64 -33.73
CA GLU A 660 0.34 11.02 -34.20
C GLU A 660 -0.17 12.09 -33.22
N GLY A 661 -0.77 11.68 -32.10
CA GLY A 661 -1.34 12.56 -31.08
C GLY A 661 -2.71 12.11 -30.60
N ILE A 662 -3.16 12.69 -29.49
CA ILE A 662 -4.49 12.46 -28.91
C ILE A 662 -5.31 13.74 -29.10
N ASP A 663 -6.54 13.59 -29.57
CA ASP A 663 -7.55 14.66 -29.63
C ASP A 663 -8.96 14.11 -29.40
N TRP A 664 -9.93 14.99 -29.10
CA TRP A 664 -11.30 14.58 -28.79
C TRP A 664 -12.04 13.90 -29.96
N ASN A 665 -11.71 14.22 -31.21
CA ASN A 665 -12.28 13.52 -32.38
C ASN A 665 -11.69 12.11 -32.51
N LEU A 666 -10.40 11.94 -32.24
CA LEU A 666 -9.75 10.63 -32.22
C LEU A 666 -10.31 9.76 -31.10
N ILE A 667 -10.52 10.30 -29.90
CA ILE A 667 -11.15 9.58 -28.78
C ILE A 667 -12.57 9.14 -29.18
N LEU A 668 -13.40 10.04 -29.74
CA LEU A 668 -14.74 9.67 -30.22
C LEU A 668 -14.68 8.56 -31.30
N THR A 669 -13.76 8.69 -32.26
CA THR A 669 -13.58 7.72 -33.34
C THR A 669 -13.16 6.36 -32.80
N TYR A 670 -12.28 6.34 -31.80
CA TYR A 670 -11.80 5.13 -31.13
C TYR A 670 -12.93 4.40 -30.41
N PHE A 671 -13.82 5.14 -29.73
CA PHE A 671 -15.00 4.56 -29.10
C PHE A 671 -15.97 3.96 -30.12
N VAL A 672 -16.27 4.68 -31.22
CA VAL A 672 -17.12 4.15 -32.30
C VAL A 672 -16.48 2.91 -32.94
N PHE A 673 -15.17 2.93 -33.19
CA PHE A 673 -14.44 1.77 -33.70
C PHE A 673 -14.55 0.57 -32.76
N GLY A 674 -14.39 0.76 -31.44
CA GLY A 674 -14.54 -0.29 -30.44
C GLY A 674 -15.93 -0.94 -30.46
N ALA A 675 -17.00 -0.14 -30.52
CA ALA A 675 -18.36 -0.65 -30.60
C ALA A 675 -18.64 -1.43 -31.90
N GLU A 676 -18.10 -0.95 -33.02
CA GLU A 676 -18.23 -1.60 -34.32
C GLU A 676 -17.43 -2.90 -34.43
N LEU A 677 -16.23 -2.92 -33.84
CA LEU A 677 -15.42 -4.13 -33.73
C LEU A 677 -16.14 -5.16 -32.86
N ALA A 678 -16.71 -4.75 -31.73
CA ALA A 678 -17.47 -5.62 -30.85
C ALA A 678 -18.64 -6.29 -31.56
N TYR A 679 -19.38 -5.53 -32.39
CA TYR A 679 -20.48 -6.07 -33.20
C TYR A 679 -20.00 -7.16 -34.17
N HIS A 680 -18.98 -6.87 -34.99
CA HIS A 680 -18.50 -7.81 -35.99
C HIS A 680 -17.75 -9.02 -35.40
N ALA A 681 -16.99 -8.82 -34.32
CA ALA A 681 -16.30 -9.88 -33.60
C ALA A 681 -17.28 -10.84 -32.91
N ASN A 682 -18.36 -10.30 -32.33
CA ASN A 682 -19.41 -11.10 -31.71
C ASN A 682 -20.18 -11.93 -32.74
N LEU A 683 -20.52 -11.36 -33.91
CA LEU A 683 -21.16 -12.09 -35.02
C LEU A 683 -20.31 -13.28 -35.51
N GLN A 684 -18.99 -13.12 -35.54
CA GLN A 684 -18.06 -14.15 -35.99
C GLN A 684 -17.58 -15.09 -34.86
N ARG A 685 -18.07 -14.88 -33.63
CA ARG A 685 -17.66 -15.63 -32.42
C ARG A 685 -16.15 -15.56 -32.14
N LEU A 686 -15.53 -14.42 -32.46
CA LEU A 686 -14.11 -14.17 -32.26
C LEU A 686 -13.82 -13.51 -30.90
N ALA A 687 -14.69 -12.60 -30.46
CA ALA A 687 -14.66 -11.97 -29.14
C ALA A 687 -16.08 -11.58 -28.74
N THR A 688 -16.37 -11.55 -27.43
CA THR A 688 -17.65 -11.05 -26.94
C THR A 688 -17.67 -9.52 -26.93
N VAL A 689 -18.87 -8.94 -26.86
CA VAL A 689 -19.01 -7.49 -26.69
C VAL A 689 -18.35 -7.01 -25.39
N HIS A 690 -18.37 -7.86 -24.36
CA HIS A 690 -17.70 -7.62 -23.10
C HIS A 690 -16.18 -7.54 -23.23
N ASP A 691 -15.55 -8.48 -23.95
CA ASP A 691 -14.10 -8.50 -24.13
C ASP A 691 -13.59 -7.21 -24.79
N VAL A 692 -14.24 -6.78 -25.87
CA VAL A 692 -13.86 -5.56 -26.59
C VAL A 692 -14.13 -4.30 -25.76
N ALA A 693 -15.24 -4.26 -25.01
CA ALA A 693 -15.54 -3.17 -24.10
C ALA A 693 -14.48 -3.05 -22.98
N GLN A 694 -14.03 -4.18 -22.43
CA GLN A 694 -12.98 -4.22 -21.43
C GLN A 694 -11.65 -3.72 -21.99
N TRP A 695 -11.22 -4.19 -23.17
CA TRP A 695 -9.97 -3.73 -23.77
C TRP A 695 -9.99 -2.22 -24.08
N LEU A 696 -11.13 -1.69 -24.53
CA LEU A 696 -11.31 -0.25 -24.77
C LEU A 696 -11.19 0.55 -23.46
N ALA A 697 -11.80 0.07 -22.38
CA ALA A 697 -11.78 0.73 -21.08
C ALA A 697 -10.37 0.72 -20.46
N GLU A 698 -9.68 -0.42 -20.53
CA GLU A 698 -8.30 -0.57 -20.04
C GLU A 698 -7.34 0.36 -20.79
N TYR A 699 -7.38 0.37 -22.13
CA TYR A 699 -6.50 1.22 -22.93
C TYR A 699 -6.79 2.71 -22.70
N THR A 700 -8.06 3.10 -22.60
CA THR A 700 -8.46 4.48 -22.29
C THR A 700 -7.91 4.90 -20.93
N THR A 701 -8.04 4.03 -19.92
CA THR A 701 -7.58 4.32 -18.55
C THR A 701 -6.07 4.39 -18.46
N GLN A 702 -5.36 3.48 -19.12
CA GLN A 702 -3.89 3.39 -19.02
C GLN A 702 -3.17 4.43 -19.87
N HIS A 703 -3.74 4.84 -21.01
CA HIS A 703 -2.99 5.61 -22.02
C HIS A 703 -3.65 6.92 -22.45
N LEU A 704 -4.98 7.04 -22.38
CA LEU A 704 -5.69 8.26 -22.81
C LEU A 704 -6.08 9.16 -21.64
N LEU A 705 -6.29 8.57 -20.46
CA LEU A 705 -6.75 9.28 -19.28
C LEU A 705 -5.85 10.45 -18.87
N PRO A 706 -4.50 10.34 -18.86
CA PRO A 706 -3.65 11.49 -18.54
C PRO A 706 -3.92 12.69 -19.46
N TRP A 707 -4.05 12.44 -20.77
CA TRP A 707 -4.36 13.50 -21.74
C TRP A 707 -5.78 14.06 -21.57
N ILE A 708 -6.77 13.20 -21.31
CA ILE A 708 -8.16 13.58 -21.05
C ILE A 708 -8.23 14.51 -19.85
N THR A 709 -7.52 14.17 -18.77
CA THR A 709 -7.39 15.00 -17.56
C THR A 709 -6.76 16.35 -17.87
N ASP A 710 -5.62 16.36 -18.58
CA ASP A 710 -4.93 17.60 -18.98
C ASP A 710 -5.77 18.52 -19.89
N ASN A 711 -6.79 17.96 -20.55
CA ASN A 711 -7.71 18.67 -21.46
C ASN A 711 -9.10 18.93 -20.86
N GLY A 712 -9.19 19.05 -19.52
CA GLY A 712 -10.41 19.44 -18.81
C GLY A 712 -11.31 18.27 -18.42
N GLY A 713 -10.76 17.06 -18.33
CA GLY A 713 -11.50 15.83 -18.06
C GLY A 713 -12.56 15.54 -19.13
N TRP A 714 -13.53 14.67 -18.84
CA TRP A 714 -14.63 14.43 -19.78
C TRP A 714 -15.59 15.62 -19.92
N ASN A 715 -15.51 16.61 -19.03
CA ASN A 715 -16.17 17.91 -19.25
C ASN A 715 -15.53 18.67 -20.43
N GLY A 716 -14.25 18.42 -20.73
CA GLY A 716 -13.57 18.86 -21.93
C GLY A 716 -14.24 18.33 -23.20
N LEU A 717 -14.63 17.04 -23.22
CA LEU A 717 -15.39 16.45 -24.33
C LEU A 717 -16.75 17.14 -24.53
N VAL A 718 -17.50 17.36 -23.44
CA VAL A 718 -18.80 18.07 -23.49
C VAL A 718 -18.64 19.50 -23.98
N SER A 719 -17.56 20.17 -23.59
CA SER A 719 -17.25 21.52 -24.04
C SER A 719 -16.79 21.57 -25.50
N PHE A 720 -16.12 20.52 -25.97
CA PHE A 720 -15.65 20.36 -27.34
C PHE A 720 -16.80 20.06 -28.31
N PHE A 721 -17.78 19.27 -27.88
CA PHE A 721 -18.99 18.94 -28.65
C PHE A 721 -20.25 19.50 -27.96
N PRO A 722 -20.52 20.82 -28.07
CA PRO A 722 -21.70 21.40 -27.44
C PRO A 722 -22.98 20.81 -28.03
N THR A 723 -23.84 20.29 -27.15
CA THR A 723 -25.19 19.82 -27.50
C THR A 723 -26.03 21.00 -27.97
N GLN A 724 -26.24 21.14 -29.28
CA GLN A 724 -27.16 22.13 -29.81
C GLN A 724 -28.61 21.71 -29.53
N GLU A 725 -29.30 22.47 -28.68
CA GLU A 725 -30.77 22.48 -28.66
C GLU A 725 -31.29 23.06 -29.99
N LYS A 726 -31.78 22.14 -30.84
CA LYS A 726 -32.59 22.32 -32.06
C LYS A 726 -32.86 23.76 -32.55
N THR A 727 -32.29 24.07 -33.71
CA THR A 727 -33.02 24.79 -34.76
C THR A 727 -32.84 24.09 -36.11
N HIS A 728 -33.97 23.83 -36.76
CA HIS A 728 -34.05 23.37 -38.14
C HIS A 728 -33.15 24.19 -39.07
N GLN A 729 -32.49 23.50 -40.01
CA GLN A 729 -31.74 24.04 -41.16
C GLN A 729 -30.35 24.63 -40.88
N GLN A 730 -29.41 23.77 -40.50
CA GLN A 730 -28.04 23.87 -40.99
C GLN A 730 -27.41 22.47 -41.00
N LYS A 731 -27.18 21.89 -42.18
CA LYS A 731 -26.16 20.84 -42.29
C LYS A 731 -24.86 21.46 -41.75
N PRO A 732 -24.13 20.80 -40.85
CA PRO A 732 -22.82 21.30 -40.46
C PRO A 732 -22.01 21.49 -41.75
N ASN A 733 -21.62 22.73 -42.03
CA ASN A 733 -20.60 22.99 -43.04
C ASN A 733 -19.29 22.42 -42.46
N LEU A 734 -19.06 21.12 -42.65
CA LEU A 734 -17.71 20.59 -42.58
C LEU A 734 -16.90 21.29 -43.69
N PRO A 735 -15.71 21.84 -43.37
CA PRO A 735 -14.78 22.30 -44.38
C PRO A 735 -14.56 21.21 -45.43
N ASN A 736 -14.50 21.63 -46.69
CA ASN A 736 -14.18 20.77 -47.83
C ASN A 736 -13.06 19.78 -47.52
N PHE A 737 -13.22 18.58 -48.09
CA PHE A 737 -12.50 17.32 -47.93
C PHE A 737 -10.96 17.32 -48.14
N TYR A 738 -10.29 18.46 -48.04
CA TYR A 738 -8.85 18.64 -48.24
C TYR A 738 -8.11 19.43 -47.16
N GLY A 739 -8.72 19.70 -45.99
CA GLY A 739 -7.95 20.38 -44.94
C GLY A 739 -8.60 20.46 -43.57
N VAL A 740 -8.56 19.37 -42.79
CA VAL A 740 -8.13 19.26 -41.38
C VAL A 740 -7.90 17.76 -41.12
N GLY A 741 -6.71 17.40 -40.60
CA GLY A 741 -6.14 16.05 -40.69
C GLY A 741 -6.66 14.98 -39.72
N ALA A 742 -7.28 15.29 -38.59
CA ALA A 742 -7.39 14.31 -37.49
C ALA A 742 -8.23 13.04 -37.77
N ALA A 743 -9.49 13.17 -38.22
CA ALA A 743 -10.36 12.00 -38.47
C ALA A 743 -9.95 11.21 -39.72
N ALA A 744 -9.38 11.89 -40.72
CA ALA A 744 -8.80 11.25 -41.90
C ALA A 744 -7.53 10.46 -41.53
N LEU A 745 -6.71 10.97 -40.61
CA LEU A 745 -5.50 10.30 -40.14
C LEU A 745 -5.84 9.05 -39.34
N GLY A 746 -6.85 9.06 -38.45
CA GLY A 746 -7.26 7.87 -37.70
C GLY A 746 -7.77 6.72 -38.59
N VAL A 747 -8.55 7.04 -39.65
CA VAL A 747 -9.02 6.04 -40.62
C VAL A 747 -7.93 5.65 -41.63
N LEU A 748 -7.05 6.58 -42.04
CA LEU A 748 -5.94 6.28 -42.96
C LEU A 748 -4.81 5.50 -42.27
N SER A 749 -4.50 5.78 -41.01
CA SER A 749 -3.52 5.05 -40.20
C SER A 749 -3.99 3.62 -39.93
N LEU A 750 -5.28 3.43 -39.61
CA LEU A 750 -5.90 2.10 -39.54
C LEU A 750 -5.78 1.35 -40.87
N GLY A 751 -6.12 1.99 -41.98
CA GLY A 751 -6.03 1.40 -43.32
C GLY A 751 -4.61 1.02 -43.73
N LEU A 752 -3.61 1.84 -43.38
CA LEU A 752 -2.20 1.58 -43.66
C LEU A 752 -1.64 0.42 -42.82
N PHE A 753 -2.01 0.34 -41.54
CA PHE A 753 -1.62 -0.76 -40.65
C PHE A 753 -2.21 -2.10 -41.11
N LEU A 754 -3.51 -2.13 -41.38
CA LEU A 754 -4.22 -3.34 -41.78
C LEU A 754 -3.87 -3.83 -43.19
N SER A 755 -3.29 -2.97 -44.04
CA SER A 755 -2.77 -3.36 -45.37
C SER A 755 -1.37 -4.00 -45.32
N ARG A 756 -0.67 -3.94 -44.18
CA ARG A 756 0.71 -4.43 -44.00
C ARG A 756 0.83 -5.70 -43.14
N SER A 757 -0.28 -6.18 -42.58
CA SER A 757 -0.38 -7.39 -41.73
C SER A 757 -0.86 -8.61 -42.51
#